data_AF-W5LK77-F1
#
_entry.id   AF-W5LK77-F1
#
_cell.length_a   1.000
_cell.length_b   1.000
_cell.length_c   1.000
_cell.angle_alpha   90.00
_cell.angle_beta   90.00
_cell.angle_gamma   90.00
#
_symmetry.space_group_name_H-M   'P 1'
#
loop_
_entity.id
_entity.type
_entity.pdbx_description
1 polymer ?
#
loop_
_entity_poly.entity_id
_entity_poly.type
_entity_poly.pdbx_seq_one_letter_code
_entity_poly.pdbx_strand_id
1 'polypeptide(L)'
;MTRGSRVSRNPPVQPREATGSVCALVFTTMAQTGQTPLQRLSFNNVALRRLPVDGSLEPGSRTVRAACFSRVQPQPLLRPRFVAVSPRALALLGLSAEDVLADPRGAEYLSGSRVLPGSQPAAHCYCGHQFGVFAGQLGDGAVCYLGEVEAARSSDPQPRSPCGRWEVQVKGAGLTPYSRQSDGRKVLRSSIREFLCSEAMFSLGIPTTRAGSLVTSDLFVKRDAFYSGKPERCSVVLRIAPTFIRFGSFEIFNPADDFTGRQGPSAGRHDIRAQLLDYVIETFYPEIQADHTDRKARNAAFFREVTVRTARLVALWQSVGFCHGVLNTDNMSILGLTIDYGPFGFMDRFDPEFVSNASDKKRRYTFEAQPYVCRWNLARLAEALGTELKGSTAGSILDEFIPLYKSFYLDNMRRKLGLVRREEPEDEELVEDLLKVMHNTGADFTNTFRLLSRVCCPLVEENSECDVGSVVNLILEQCASLQELKVANHPTMEPCELEMILSMAETSPGLFNMTANRPEVAKQLEKIGRLKELLETNQEDLKLKQRDDWWIWINRYRKRLTRESDGVSDPTAVEEERVRIMDSTNPAVVLRNYLAQNAIEWAENGDFSEVQRLLGVLENPYCVQPDLKLPICPGKGAPCETRGSTGLNVEDGREEQGTIGTGCLPYNSKPPEWAREICVT
;
A
#
# COMPACT_ATOMS: atom_id res chain seq x y z
N MET A 1 0.43 67.25 -62.24
CA MET A 1 -0.86 67.77 -62.73
C MET A 1 -1.85 67.70 -61.56
N THR A 2 -2.00 68.82 -60.83
CA THR A 2 -3.26 69.60 -60.70
C THR A 2 -4.40 68.82 -60.03
N ARG A 3 -4.69 69.09 -58.74
CA ARG A 3 -5.73 70.04 -58.22
C ARG A 3 -7.14 69.61 -58.67
N GLY A 4 -8.16 69.44 -57.83
CA GLY A 4 -8.36 69.75 -56.41
C GLY A 4 -9.86 69.64 -56.02
N SER A 5 -10.10 69.79 -54.71
CA SER A 5 -11.29 70.38 -54.03
C SER A 5 -12.66 69.65 -54.12
N ARG A 6 -13.49 69.55 -53.06
CA ARG A 6 -13.87 70.54 -52.03
C ARG A 6 -14.28 69.91 -50.69
N VAL A 7 -14.14 70.76 -49.67
CA VAL A 7 -14.48 70.65 -48.25
C VAL A 7 -15.86 71.28 -47.97
N SER A 8 -16.49 70.92 -46.84
CA SER A 8 -17.28 71.78 -45.91
C SER A 8 -18.80 71.50 -45.81
N ARG A 9 -19.48 71.43 -44.64
CA ARG A 9 -19.15 71.49 -43.18
C ARG A 9 -20.43 71.22 -42.35
N ASN A 10 -20.24 70.52 -41.20
CA ASN A 10 -20.75 70.78 -39.83
C ASN A 10 -22.27 70.64 -39.52
N PRO A 11 -22.73 70.46 -38.25
CA PRO A 11 -22.11 70.88 -36.96
C PRO A 11 -22.34 69.88 -35.76
N PRO A 12 -22.32 70.25 -34.45
CA PRO A 12 -21.24 69.88 -33.52
C PRO A 12 -21.70 69.30 -32.14
N VAL A 13 -20.73 69.17 -31.22
CA VAL A 13 -20.78 69.22 -29.73
C VAL A 13 -20.61 67.89 -28.95
N GLN A 14 -19.32 67.65 -28.55
CA GLN A 14 -18.73 67.35 -27.20
C GLN A 14 -19.41 66.40 -26.17
N PRO A 15 -18.70 65.89 -25.11
CA PRO A 15 -17.26 65.63 -24.94
C PRO A 15 -16.89 64.27 -24.24
N ARG A 16 -15.61 63.87 -24.44
CA ARG A 16 -14.65 63.12 -23.57
C ARG A 16 -15.14 62.13 -22.49
N GLU A 17 -14.56 60.92 -22.48
CA GLU A 17 -13.56 60.49 -21.47
C GLU A 17 -12.91 59.11 -21.75
N ALA A 18 -11.82 58.85 -21.04
CA ALA A 18 -10.66 58.00 -21.34
C ALA A 18 -10.88 56.49 -21.52
N THR A 19 -10.19 55.91 -22.50
CA THR A 19 -10.01 54.45 -22.66
C THR A 19 -8.72 53.99 -21.98
N GLY A 20 -8.85 53.31 -20.85
CA GLY A 20 -7.82 52.42 -20.28
C GLY A 20 -7.99 51.01 -20.85
N SER A 21 -6.94 50.50 -21.48
CA SER A 21 -6.85 49.16 -22.06
C SER A 21 -6.75 48.10 -20.97
N VAL A 22 -7.72 47.18 -20.91
CA VAL A 22 -7.63 45.94 -20.12
C VAL A 22 -7.71 44.76 -21.10
N CYS A 23 -6.65 43.94 -21.12
CA CYS A 23 -6.61 42.63 -21.75
C CYS A 23 -7.80 41.78 -21.29
N ALA A 24 -8.73 41.50 -22.20
CA ALA A 24 -9.76 40.50 -21.98
C ALA A 24 -9.14 39.11 -22.04
N LEU A 25 -8.98 38.47 -20.89
CA LEU A 25 -8.91 37.01 -20.79
C LEU A 25 -10.16 36.45 -21.47
N VAL A 26 -9.94 35.57 -22.45
CA VAL A 26 -10.98 34.75 -23.06
C VAL A 26 -11.46 33.74 -22.00
N PHE A 27 -12.46 34.14 -21.22
CA PHE A 27 -13.32 33.19 -20.52
C PHE A 27 -14.22 32.53 -21.57
N THR A 28 -13.82 31.35 -22.03
CA THR A 28 -14.70 30.50 -22.83
C THR A 28 -15.83 30.02 -21.93
N THR A 29 -16.96 30.71 -21.99
CA THR A 29 -18.25 30.26 -21.46
C THR A 29 -18.70 28.99 -22.18
N MET A 30 -18.39 27.81 -21.63
CA MET A 30 -19.12 26.57 -21.95
C MET A 30 -20.29 26.38 -20.98
N ALA A 31 -21.26 27.27 -21.07
CA ALA A 31 -22.60 27.04 -20.54
C ALA A 31 -23.47 26.47 -21.67
N GLN A 32 -23.33 25.17 -21.97
CA GLN A 32 -24.21 24.47 -22.93
C GLN A 32 -24.07 22.93 -22.89
N THR A 33 -24.24 22.30 -21.73
CA THR A 33 -24.81 20.95 -21.58
C THR A 33 -25.27 20.81 -20.12
N GLY A 34 -26.52 20.43 -19.85
CA GLY A 34 -27.01 20.17 -18.48
C GLY A 34 -26.42 18.89 -17.84
N GLN A 35 -25.20 18.50 -18.23
CA GLN A 35 -24.52 17.29 -17.78
C GLN A 35 -23.51 17.62 -16.67
N THR A 36 -23.52 16.82 -15.61
CA THR A 36 -22.56 16.97 -14.50
C THR A 36 -21.14 16.60 -14.95
N PRO A 37 -20.08 17.04 -14.26
CA PRO A 37 -18.70 16.66 -14.59
C PRO A 37 -18.49 15.15 -14.73
N LEU A 38 -19.11 14.35 -13.85
CA LEU A 38 -19.11 12.89 -13.93
C LEU A 38 -19.69 12.36 -15.25
N GLN A 39 -20.76 12.97 -15.75
CA GLN A 39 -21.40 12.57 -17.01
C GLN A 39 -20.58 12.97 -18.25
N ARG A 40 -19.61 13.88 -18.10
CA ARG A 40 -18.76 14.37 -19.19
C ARG A 40 -17.43 13.62 -19.32
N LEU A 41 -17.18 12.60 -18.50
CA LEU A 41 -15.98 11.78 -18.60
C LEU A 41 -15.84 11.15 -20.00
N SER A 42 -14.68 11.32 -20.62
CA SER A 42 -14.36 10.75 -21.94
C SER A 42 -13.89 9.31 -21.79
N PHE A 43 -14.77 8.35 -22.06
CA PHE A 43 -14.45 6.92 -22.04
C PHE A 43 -13.88 6.45 -23.38
N ASN A 44 -12.71 5.82 -23.33
CA ASN A 44 -11.98 5.28 -24.46
C ASN A 44 -11.46 3.86 -24.15
N ASN A 45 -12.37 2.88 -24.20
CA ASN A 45 -12.16 1.48 -23.79
C ASN A 45 -11.30 0.66 -24.77
N VAL A 46 -10.01 0.99 -24.88
CA VAL A 46 -9.05 0.33 -25.79
C VAL A 46 -8.88 -1.15 -25.45
N ALA A 47 -8.80 -1.52 -24.16
CA ALA A 47 -8.62 -2.90 -23.73
C ALA A 47 -9.71 -3.82 -24.31
N LEU A 48 -10.97 -3.39 -24.22
CA LEU A 48 -12.13 -4.15 -24.72
C LEU A 48 -12.22 -4.20 -26.25
N ARG A 49 -11.54 -3.30 -26.97
CA ARG A 49 -11.47 -3.32 -28.44
C ARG A 49 -10.30 -4.15 -28.95
N ARG A 50 -9.20 -4.21 -28.19
CA ARG A 50 -7.95 -4.87 -28.59
C ARG A 50 -7.81 -6.28 -28.06
N LEU A 51 -8.53 -6.67 -27.01
CA LEU A 51 -8.44 -8.00 -26.40
C LEU A 51 -9.77 -8.77 -26.56
N PRO A 52 -9.74 -10.11 -26.61
CA PRO A 52 -10.96 -10.90 -26.71
C PRO A 52 -11.89 -10.70 -25.50
N VAL A 53 -13.16 -10.42 -25.80
CA VAL A 53 -14.22 -10.21 -24.81
C VAL A 53 -15.31 -11.24 -24.99
N ASP A 54 -15.65 -11.96 -23.93
CA ASP A 54 -16.83 -12.80 -23.86
C ASP A 54 -18.08 -11.94 -23.74
N GLY A 55 -18.94 -12.02 -24.76
CA GLY A 55 -20.20 -11.29 -24.85
C GLY A 55 -21.36 -11.94 -24.09
N SER A 56 -21.17 -13.14 -23.53
CA SER A 56 -22.24 -13.84 -22.80
C SER A 56 -22.64 -13.08 -21.53
N LEU A 57 -23.95 -12.80 -21.42
CA LEU A 57 -24.58 -12.22 -20.24
C LEU A 57 -25.23 -13.29 -19.35
N GLU A 58 -24.87 -14.57 -19.53
CA GLU A 58 -25.36 -15.65 -18.69
C GLU A 58 -25.05 -15.37 -17.22
N PRO A 59 -26.05 -15.46 -16.32
CA PRO A 59 -25.85 -15.20 -14.92
C PRO A 59 -25.05 -16.31 -14.24
N GLY A 60 -24.37 -15.95 -13.16
CA GLY A 60 -23.68 -16.89 -12.28
C GLY A 60 -22.24 -17.20 -12.69
N SER A 61 -21.56 -17.92 -11.80
CA SER A 61 -20.15 -18.28 -11.94
C SER A 61 -19.95 -19.36 -13.01
N ARG A 62 -18.99 -19.16 -13.91
CA ARG A 62 -18.71 -20.09 -15.01
C ARG A 62 -17.26 -20.00 -15.50
N THR A 63 -16.82 -21.06 -16.17
CA THR A 63 -15.52 -21.08 -16.84
C THR A 63 -15.59 -20.26 -18.14
N VAL A 64 -14.72 -19.26 -18.28
CA VAL A 64 -14.69 -18.35 -19.43
C VAL A 64 -13.48 -18.69 -20.30
N ARG A 65 -13.74 -19.37 -21.42
CA ARG A 65 -12.69 -19.81 -22.34
C ARG A 65 -12.41 -18.76 -23.41
N ALA A 66 -11.15 -18.65 -23.81
CA ALA A 66 -10.72 -17.84 -24.96
C ALA A 66 -11.09 -16.34 -24.87
N ALA A 67 -11.18 -15.78 -23.67
CA ALA A 67 -11.44 -14.37 -23.45
C ALA A 67 -10.58 -13.80 -22.31
N CYS A 68 -10.18 -12.53 -22.45
CA CYS A 68 -9.52 -11.77 -21.40
C CYS A 68 -10.54 -11.04 -20.52
N PHE A 69 -11.70 -10.68 -21.05
CA PHE A 69 -12.76 -10.00 -20.31
C PHE A 69 -14.11 -10.66 -20.56
N SER A 70 -15.07 -10.50 -19.64
CA SER A 70 -16.48 -10.81 -19.86
C SER A 70 -17.33 -9.56 -19.68
N ARG A 71 -18.38 -9.39 -20.49
CA ARG A 71 -19.40 -8.37 -20.23
C ARG A 71 -20.14 -8.69 -18.94
N VAL A 72 -20.34 -7.68 -18.10
CA VAL A 72 -21.09 -7.81 -16.84
C VAL A 72 -22.00 -6.62 -16.64
N GLN A 73 -22.95 -6.72 -15.72
CA GLN A 73 -23.74 -5.58 -15.26
C GLN A 73 -23.53 -5.42 -13.75
N PRO A 74 -23.11 -4.23 -13.26
CA PRO A 74 -23.06 -3.95 -11.84
C PRO A 74 -24.42 -4.17 -11.18
N GLN A 75 -24.40 -4.70 -9.96
CA GLN A 75 -25.57 -4.85 -9.11
C GLN A 75 -25.66 -3.66 -8.16
N PRO A 76 -26.71 -2.82 -8.22
CA PRO A 76 -26.80 -1.62 -7.41
C PRO A 76 -26.72 -1.86 -5.91
N LEU A 77 -26.22 -0.85 -5.19
CA LEU A 77 -26.32 -0.74 -3.73
C LEU A 77 -27.67 -0.12 -3.33
N LEU A 78 -28.10 -0.38 -2.09
CA LEU A 78 -29.29 0.24 -1.51
C LEU A 78 -28.91 1.57 -0.83
N ARG A 79 -29.42 2.71 -1.32
CA ARG A 79 -29.16 4.05 -0.77
C ARG A 79 -27.65 4.35 -0.60
N PRO A 80 -26.88 4.36 -1.70
CA PRO A 80 -25.44 4.59 -1.65
C PRO A 80 -25.11 5.97 -1.09
N ARG A 81 -24.11 6.05 -0.21
CA ARG A 81 -23.59 7.31 0.36
C ARG A 81 -22.07 7.27 0.45
N PHE A 82 -21.43 8.43 0.26
CA PHE A 82 -19.98 8.53 0.41
C PHE A 82 -19.56 8.34 1.88
N VAL A 83 -18.48 7.59 2.07
CA VAL A 83 -17.69 7.57 3.32
C VAL A 83 -16.57 8.59 3.20
N ALA A 84 -15.81 8.52 2.10
CA ALA A 84 -14.72 9.44 1.78
C ALA A 84 -14.46 9.49 0.27
N VAL A 85 -13.83 10.57 -0.19
CA VAL A 85 -13.31 10.73 -1.56
C VAL A 85 -11.85 11.19 -1.47
N SER A 86 -11.00 10.77 -2.41
CA SER A 86 -9.62 11.27 -2.52
C SER A 86 -9.55 12.34 -3.59
N PRO A 87 -9.31 13.62 -3.24
CA PRO A 87 -9.17 14.69 -4.22
C PRO A 87 -8.05 14.40 -5.23
N ARG A 88 -6.89 13.91 -4.75
CA ARG A 88 -5.73 13.62 -5.59
C ARG A 88 -5.95 12.47 -6.56
N ALA A 89 -6.74 11.46 -6.18
CA ALA A 89 -7.06 10.35 -7.08
C ALA A 89 -8.14 10.74 -8.10
N LEU A 90 -9.16 11.50 -7.70
CA LEU A 90 -10.20 12.02 -8.61
C LEU A 90 -9.63 12.97 -9.66
N ALA A 91 -8.60 13.76 -9.31
CA ALA A 91 -7.91 14.65 -10.23
C ALA A 91 -7.30 13.92 -11.45
N LEU A 92 -6.94 12.63 -11.31
CA LEU A 92 -6.44 11.80 -12.43
C LEU A 92 -7.47 11.67 -13.56
N LEU A 93 -8.76 11.71 -13.19
CA LEU A 93 -9.90 11.64 -14.10
C LEU A 93 -10.42 13.03 -14.51
N GLY A 94 -9.75 14.11 -14.07
CA GLY A 94 -10.20 15.49 -14.31
C GLY A 94 -11.40 15.90 -13.45
N LEU A 95 -11.61 15.25 -12.31
CA LEU A 95 -12.72 15.53 -11.39
C LEU A 95 -12.21 16.25 -10.13
N SER A 96 -12.97 17.24 -9.65
CA SER A 96 -12.75 17.82 -8.32
C SER A 96 -13.59 17.08 -7.28
N ALA A 97 -13.12 17.06 -6.03
CA ALA A 97 -13.88 16.45 -4.93
C ALA A 97 -15.20 17.20 -4.67
N GLU A 98 -15.20 18.52 -4.78
CA GLU A 98 -16.39 19.37 -4.61
C GLU A 98 -17.47 19.04 -5.62
N ASP A 99 -17.12 18.94 -6.92
CA ASP A 99 -18.08 18.59 -7.98
C ASP A 99 -18.68 17.21 -7.76
N VAL A 100 -17.86 16.24 -7.34
CA VAL A 100 -18.30 14.86 -7.09
C VAL A 100 -19.25 14.78 -5.89
N LEU A 101 -18.97 15.53 -4.81
CA LEU A 101 -19.81 15.56 -3.62
C LEU A 101 -21.11 16.36 -3.83
N ALA A 102 -21.08 17.39 -4.69
CA ALA A 102 -22.25 18.19 -5.03
C ALA A 102 -23.21 17.49 -5.99
N ASP A 103 -22.75 16.49 -6.77
CA ASP A 103 -23.62 15.71 -7.64
C ASP A 103 -24.54 14.79 -6.80
N PRO A 104 -25.88 14.96 -6.86
CA PRO A 104 -26.82 14.15 -6.08
C PRO A 104 -26.79 12.66 -6.44
N ARG A 105 -26.23 12.30 -7.61
CA ARG A 105 -26.04 10.92 -8.07
C ARG A 105 -24.58 10.48 -8.00
N GLY A 106 -23.67 11.28 -7.43
CA GLY A 106 -22.24 10.99 -7.36
C GLY A 106 -21.96 9.61 -6.73
N ALA A 107 -22.60 9.31 -5.61
CA ALA A 107 -22.43 8.02 -4.93
C ALA A 107 -22.99 6.83 -5.75
N GLU A 108 -24.06 7.04 -6.53
CA GLU A 108 -24.59 6.01 -7.43
C GLU A 108 -23.62 5.71 -8.57
N TYR A 109 -23.07 6.75 -9.19
CA TYR A 109 -22.11 6.60 -10.29
C TYR A 109 -20.81 5.95 -9.84
N LEU A 110 -20.20 6.46 -8.76
CA LEU A 110 -18.89 5.99 -8.30
C LEU A 110 -18.93 4.66 -7.52
N SER A 111 -20.12 4.13 -7.23
CA SER A 111 -20.29 2.75 -6.77
C SER A 111 -20.65 1.77 -7.90
N GLY A 112 -20.88 2.26 -9.12
CA GLY A 112 -21.45 1.47 -10.21
C GLY A 112 -22.93 1.13 -10.02
N SER A 113 -23.60 1.65 -8.99
CA SER A 113 -25.06 1.49 -8.82
C SER A 113 -25.84 2.15 -9.97
N ARG A 114 -25.22 3.14 -10.62
CA ARG A 114 -25.64 3.70 -11.89
C ARG A 114 -24.45 3.72 -12.83
N VAL A 115 -24.62 3.16 -14.03
CA VAL A 115 -23.56 3.14 -15.03
C VAL A 115 -23.36 4.55 -15.59
N LEU A 116 -22.11 5.01 -15.59
CA LEU A 116 -21.72 6.30 -16.17
C LEU A 116 -21.94 6.30 -17.70
N PRO A 117 -22.36 7.43 -18.31
CA PRO A 117 -22.41 7.54 -19.77
C PRO A 117 -21.05 7.19 -20.41
N GLY A 118 -21.06 6.36 -21.46
CA GLY A 118 -19.84 5.91 -22.15
C GLY A 118 -19.12 4.72 -21.50
N SER A 119 -19.46 4.37 -20.25
CA SER A 119 -18.96 3.17 -19.57
C SER A 119 -19.38 1.91 -20.32
N GLN A 120 -18.50 0.92 -20.31
CA GLN A 120 -18.67 -0.37 -20.95
C GLN A 120 -18.33 -1.48 -19.93
N PRO A 121 -19.24 -1.77 -18.99
CA PRO A 121 -18.95 -2.66 -17.87
C PRO A 121 -18.44 -4.03 -18.30
N ALA A 122 -17.36 -4.48 -17.65
CA ALA A 122 -16.71 -5.76 -17.88
C ALA A 122 -16.08 -6.30 -16.60
N ALA A 123 -15.61 -7.56 -16.65
CA ALA A 123 -14.83 -8.19 -15.60
C ALA A 123 -13.64 -8.93 -16.23
N HIS A 124 -12.46 -8.79 -15.64
CA HIS A 124 -11.21 -9.39 -16.13
C HIS A 124 -11.12 -10.88 -15.77
N CYS A 125 -10.81 -11.73 -16.74
CA CYS A 125 -10.42 -13.12 -16.56
C CYS A 125 -8.94 -13.25 -16.24
N TYR A 126 -8.58 -13.86 -15.12
CA TYR A 126 -7.20 -14.22 -14.80
C TYR A 126 -7.15 -15.52 -13.99
N CYS A 127 -5.97 -16.12 -13.88
CA CYS A 127 -5.66 -17.22 -12.96
C CYS A 127 -4.71 -16.71 -11.86
N GLY A 128 -4.27 -17.59 -10.98
CA GLY A 128 -3.29 -17.24 -9.94
C GLY A 128 -2.69 -18.48 -9.29
N HIS A 129 -1.44 -18.39 -8.85
CA HIS A 129 -0.85 -19.26 -7.86
C HIS A 129 -1.14 -18.70 -6.47
N GLN A 130 -2.07 -19.32 -5.75
CA GLN A 130 -2.46 -18.93 -4.41
C GLN A 130 -1.63 -19.71 -3.40
N PHE A 131 -0.86 -19.02 -2.56
CA PHE A 131 0.06 -19.63 -1.61
C PHE A 131 1.02 -20.66 -2.24
N GLY A 132 1.43 -20.42 -3.48
CA GLY A 132 2.35 -21.28 -4.24
C GLY A 132 1.69 -22.42 -5.00
N VAL A 133 0.37 -22.57 -4.91
CA VAL A 133 -0.39 -23.63 -5.58
C VAL A 133 -1.25 -23.04 -6.69
N PHE A 134 -1.22 -23.62 -7.90
CA PHE A 134 -2.02 -23.11 -9.01
C PHE A 134 -3.51 -23.27 -8.74
N ALA A 135 -4.26 -22.16 -8.77
CA ALA A 135 -5.66 -22.15 -8.38
C ALA A 135 -6.62 -22.41 -9.56
N GLY A 136 -6.13 -22.44 -10.81
CA GLY A 136 -6.97 -22.41 -12.00
C GLY A 136 -7.63 -21.05 -12.19
N GLN A 137 -8.80 -21.02 -12.84
CA GLN A 137 -9.51 -19.78 -13.13
C GLN A 137 -9.92 -19.04 -11.85
N LEU A 138 -9.50 -17.78 -11.77
CA LEU A 138 -9.95 -16.77 -10.83
C LEU A 138 -10.75 -15.70 -11.60
N GLY A 139 -10.26 -14.47 -11.64
CA GLY A 139 -10.90 -13.33 -12.29
C GLY A 139 -11.49 -12.33 -11.29
N ASP A 140 -12.03 -11.25 -11.85
CA ASP A 140 -12.68 -10.17 -11.13
C ASP A 140 -14.00 -10.65 -10.48
N GLY A 141 -13.91 -11.38 -9.38
CA GLY A 141 -15.07 -12.03 -8.74
C GLY A 141 -15.99 -11.10 -7.94
N ALA A 142 -15.56 -9.87 -7.70
CA ALA A 142 -16.36 -8.82 -7.04
C ALA A 142 -16.01 -7.43 -7.61
N VAL A 143 -15.35 -7.38 -8.76
CA VAL A 143 -14.81 -6.16 -9.36
C VAL A 143 -15.49 -5.99 -10.70
N CYS A 144 -15.86 -4.75 -11.02
CA CYS A 144 -16.36 -4.41 -12.34
C CYS A 144 -15.50 -3.28 -12.92
N TYR A 145 -14.83 -3.56 -14.04
CA TYR A 145 -14.28 -2.56 -14.94
C TYR A 145 -15.44 -1.71 -15.45
N LEU A 146 -15.39 -0.39 -15.22
CA LEU A 146 -16.36 0.54 -15.81
C LEU A 146 -15.89 1.03 -17.17
N GLY A 147 -14.60 1.25 -17.34
CA GLY A 147 -14.06 1.81 -18.56
C GLY A 147 -12.64 2.37 -18.40
N GLU A 148 -12.06 2.79 -19.50
CA GLU A 148 -10.83 3.59 -19.53
C GLU A 148 -11.20 5.05 -19.77
N VAL A 149 -10.88 5.94 -18.83
CA VAL A 149 -11.12 7.38 -18.95
C VAL A 149 -9.86 8.05 -19.48
N GLU A 150 -10.00 8.97 -20.44
CA GLU A 150 -8.87 9.75 -20.94
C GLU A 150 -8.28 10.63 -19.82
N ALA A 151 -6.95 10.61 -19.70
CA ALA A 151 -6.27 11.37 -18.66
C ALA A 151 -6.51 12.88 -18.85
N ALA A 152 -6.75 13.59 -17.75
CA ALA A 152 -6.90 15.03 -17.80
C ALA A 152 -5.60 15.69 -18.31
N ARG A 153 -5.74 16.72 -19.16
CA ARG A 153 -4.62 17.59 -19.54
C ARG A 153 -4.30 18.51 -18.36
N SER A 154 -3.55 17.99 -17.39
CA SER A 154 -3.09 18.77 -16.23
C SER A 154 -1.67 19.31 -16.44
N SER A 155 -1.44 20.55 -16.01
CA SER A 155 -0.12 21.17 -15.87
C SER A 155 0.61 20.75 -14.58
N ASP A 156 -0.07 20.03 -13.68
CA ASP A 156 0.44 19.59 -12.39
C ASP A 156 1.43 18.41 -12.59
N PRO A 157 2.55 18.34 -11.84
CA PRO A 157 3.58 17.29 -11.98
C PRO A 157 3.14 15.90 -11.46
N GLN A 158 1.84 15.62 -11.40
CA GLN A 158 1.31 14.30 -11.02
C GLN A 158 1.77 13.21 -12.01
N PRO A 159 1.88 11.94 -11.57
CA PRO A 159 2.26 10.85 -12.46
C PRO A 159 1.29 10.78 -13.63
N ARG A 160 1.81 11.04 -14.82
CA ARG A 160 1.05 10.91 -16.06
C ARG A 160 0.77 9.43 -16.30
N SER A 161 -0.43 9.12 -16.76
CA SER A 161 -0.70 7.76 -17.24
C SER A 161 0.25 7.45 -18.39
N PRO A 162 0.97 6.31 -18.37
CA PRO A 162 1.88 5.92 -19.44
C PRO A 162 1.17 5.76 -20.79
N CYS A 163 -0.13 5.47 -20.79
CA CYS A 163 -0.94 5.28 -21.99
C CYS A 163 -1.90 6.43 -22.28
N GLY A 164 -1.88 7.51 -21.48
CA GLY A 164 -2.79 8.65 -21.58
C GLY A 164 -4.23 8.35 -21.14
N ARG A 165 -4.48 7.22 -20.47
CA ARG A 165 -5.81 6.80 -19.98
C ARG A 165 -5.72 6.16 -18.59
N TRP A 166 -6.81 6.16 -17.86
CA TRP A 166 -6.94 5.48 -16.57
C TRP A 166 -8.05 4.45 -16.63
N GLU A 167 -7.72 3.20 -16.38
CA GLU A 167 -8.70 2.15 -16.12
C GLU A 167 -9.39 2.43 -14.78
N VAL A 168 -10.72 2.44 -14.81
CA VAL A 168 -11.58 2.69 -13.65
C VAL A 168 -12.36 1.42 -13.33
N GLN A 169 -12.23 0.94 -12.10
CA GLN A 169 -12.94 -0.24 -11.60
C GLN A 169 -13.73 0.08 -10.33
N VAL A 170 -14.82 -0.63 -10.09
CA VAL A 170 -15.56 -0.60 -8.83
C VAL A 170 -15.52 -1.97 -8.17
N LYS A 171 -14.98 -2.05 -6.94
CA LYS A 171 -14.79 -3.29 -6.18
C LYS A 171 -15.85 -3.40 -5.09
N GLY A 172 -16.69 -4.43 -5.16
CA GLY A 172 -17.93 -4.64 -4.39
C GLY A 172 -19.21 -4.51 -5.23
N ALA A 173 -19.07 -4.38 -6.56
CA ALA A 173 -20.14 -4.05 -7.48
C ALA A 173 -21.07 -5.22 -7.85
N GLY A 174 -20.94 -6.39 -7.21
CA GLY A 174 -21.82 -7.53 -7.40
C GLY A 174 -21.15 -8.72 -8.09
N LEU A 175 -21.99 -9.70 -8.42
CA LEU A 175 -21.57 -10.96 -9.02
C LEU A 175 -21.08 -10.79 -10.46
N THR A 176 -20.11 -11.63 -10.82
CA THR A 176 -19.54 -11.78 -12.15
C THR A 176 -19.40 -13.27 -12.47
N PRO A 177 -19.05 -13.65 -13.71
CA PRO A 177 -18.69 -15.04 -14.06
C PRO A 177 -17.56 -15.62 -13.19
N TYR A 178 -16.80 -14.76 -12.50
CA TYR A 178 -15.61 -15.10 -11.73
C TYR A 178 -15.85 -15.13 -10.21
N SER A 179 -17.09 -14.89 -9.74
CA SER A 179 -17.40 -14.83 -8.31
C SER A 179 -17.21 -16.16 -7.57
N ARG A 180 -17.12 -17.29 -8.29
CA ARG A 180 -17.04 -18.64 -7.73
C ARG A 180 -18.19 -18.86 -6.74
N GLN A 181 -17.89 -19.08 -5.46
CA GLN A 181 -18.85 -19.25 -4.37
C GLN A 181 -19.07 -17.97 -3.55
N SER A 182 -18.43 -16.86 -3.92
CA SER A 182 -18.57 -15.56 -3.24
C SER A 182 -19.79 -14.79 -3.75
N ASP A 183 -20.27 -13.84 -2.95
CA ASP A 183 -21.47 -13.03 -3.23
C ASP A 183 -21.21 -11.78 -4.09
N GLY A 184 -19.97 -11.56 -4.53
CA GLY A 184 -19.59 -10.39 -5.33
C GLY A 184 -19.60 -9.06 -4.55
N ARG A 185 -19.76 -9.08 -3.22
CA ARG A 185 -19.82 -7.88 -2.38
C ARG A 185 -18.59 -7.71 -1.50
N LYS A 186 -18.29 -6.46 -1.16
CA LYS A 186 -17.28 -6.08 -0.17
C LYS A 186 -17.94 -5.34 0.99
N VAL A 187 -17.28 -5.39 2.14
CA VAL A 187 -17.80 -4.84 3.40
C VAL A 187 -17.06 -3.57 3.78
N LEU A 188 -17.66 -2.76 4.65
CA LEU A 188 -17.14 -1.45 5.02
C LEU A 188 -15.69 -1.51 5.53
N ARG A 189 -15.38 -2.40 6.47
CA ARG A 189 -14.04 -2.53 7.07
C ARG A 189 -12.93 -2.77 6.03
N SER A 190 -13.10 -3.74 5.13
CA SER A 190 -12.09 -4.07 4.11
C SER A 190 -11.98 -2.97 3.05
N SER A 191 -13.10 -2.31 2.75
CA SER A 191 -13.14 -1.20 1.80
C SER A 191 -12.45 0.05 2.35
N ILE A 192 -12.58 0.35 3.65
CA ILE A 192 -11.84 1.43 4.33
C ILE A 192 -10.34 1.15 4.29
N ARG A 193 -9.91 -0.07 4.62
CA ARG A 193 -8.50 -0.45 4.59
C ARG A 193 -7.88 -0.30 3.20
N GLU A 194 -8.57 -0.79 2.18
CA GLU A 194 -8.09 -0.68 0.78
C GLU A 194 -8.03 0.78 0.31
N PHE A 195 -9.07 1.57 0.60
CA PHE A 195 -9.11 3.00 0.25
C PHE A 195 -7.97 3.78 0.92
N LEU A 196 -7.80 3.66 2.24
CA LEU A 196 -6.77 4.38 2.97
C LEU A 196 -5.36 3.93 2.58
N CYS A 197 -5.12 2.63 2.41
CA CYS A 197 -3.78 2.13 2.12
C CYS A 197 -3.31 2.48 0.71
N SER A 198 -4.24 2.49 -0.25
CA SER A 198 -3.97 2.95 -1.62
C SER A 198 -3.43 4.37 -1.64
N GLU A 199 -4.09 5.29 -0.92
CA GLU A 199 -3.69 6.69 -0.89
C GLU A 199 -2.49 6.97 0.02
N ALA A 200 -2.33 6.20 1.10
CA ALA A 200 -1.13 6.23 1.94
C ALA A 200 0.12 5.81 1.14
N MET A 201 0.04 4.70 0.40
CA MET A 201 1.17 4.21 -0.41
C MET A 201 1.55 5.20 -1.49
N PHE A 202 0.57 5.85 -2.13
CA PHE A 202 0.83 6.92 -3.09
C PHE A 202 1.55 8.11 -2.45
N SER A 203 1.11 8.53 -1.26
CA SER A 203 1.69 9.67 -0.55
C SER A 203 3.09 9.38 0.03
N LEU A 204 3.39 8.09 0.27
CA LEU A 204 4.75 7.60 0.56
C LEU A 204 5.66 7.49 -0.69
N GLY A 205 5.15 7.84 -1.88
CA GLY A 205 5.90 7.72 -3.13
C GLY A 205 6.05 6.29 -3.64
N ILE A 206 5.27 5.34 -3.13
CA ILE A 206 5.34 3.93 -3.54
C ILE A 206 4.34 3.70 -4.69
N PRO A 207 4.77 3.10 -5.82
CA PRO A 207 3.88 2.80 -6.94
C PRO A 207 2.69 1.94 -6.49
N THR A 208 1.47 2.40 -6.80
CA THR A 208 0.24 1.77 -6.33
C THR A 208 -0.96 2.08 -7.23
N THR A 209 -1.96 1.20 -7.22
CA THR A 209 -3.32 1.53 -7.64
C THR A 209 -3.91 2.61 -6.73
N ARG A 210 -4.74 3.50 -7.27
CA ARG A 210 -5.33 4.64 -6.57
C ARG A 210 -6.79 4.39 -6.19
N ALA A 211 -7.28 5.06 -5.16
CA ALA A 211 -8.66 4.92 -4.69
C ALA A 211 -9.39 6.27 -4.74
N GLY A 212 -10.27 6.45 -5.72
CA GLY A 212 -10.96 7.72 -5.96
C GLY A 212 -12.09 8.02 -4.96
N SER A 213 -12.83 6.99 -4.56
CA SER A 213 -13.92 7.12 -3.60
C SER A 213 -14.25 5.83 -2.88
N LEU A 214 -14.81 5.96 -1.68
CA LEU A 214 -15.42 4.89 -0.91
C LEU A 214 -16.89 5.20 -0.70
N VAL A 215 -17.76 4.29 -1.15
CA VAL A 215 -19.21 4.38 -1.01
C VAL A 215 -19.72 3.24 -0.14
N THR A 216 -20.56 3.54 0.85
CA THR A 216 -21.28 2.53 1.64
C THR A 216 -22.77 2.57 1.36
N SER A 217 -23.52 1.64 1.96
CA SER A 217 -24.95 1.48 1.69
C SER A 217 -25.73 0.93 2.88
N ASP A 218 -27.05 0.84 2.71
CA ASP A 218 -27.95 0.13 3.62
C ASP A 218 -28.25 -1.31 3.16
N LEU A 219 -27.46 -1.83 2.21
CA LEU A 219 -27.45 -3.25 1.86
C LEU A 219 -26.49 -3.98 2.81
N PHE A 220 -26.92 -5.13 3.35
CA PHE A 220 -26.13 -5.91 4.30
C PHE A 220 -25.86 -7.32 3.77
N VAL A 221 -24.68 -7.84 4.11
CA VAL A 221 -24.28 -9.23 3.85
C VAL A 221 -23.77 -9.87 5.11
N LYS A 222 -24.00 -11.17 5.26
CA LYS A 222 -23.37 -11.95 6.31
C LYS A 222 -21.93 -12.28 5.89
N ARG A 223 -21.00 -12.08 6.81
CA ARG A 223 -19.61 -12.55 6.70
C ARG A 223 -19.35 -13.57 7.78
N ASP A 224 -18.13 -14.10 7.79
CA ASP A 224 -17.74 -15.26 8.58
C ASP A 224 -18.23 -15.17 10.04
N ALA A 225 -18.80 -16.28 10.53
CA ALA A 225 -19.35 -16.36 11.88
C ALA A 225 -18.27 -16.11 12.95
N PHE A 226 -17.01 -16.34 12.60
CA PHE A 226 -15.83 -16.22 13.46
C PHE A 226 -15.32 -14.78 13.67
N TYR A 227 -15.85 -13.79 12.95
CA TYR A 227 -15.44 -12.39 13.14
C TYR A 227 -16.37 -11.66 14.11
N SER A 228 -17.59 -11.34 13.67
CA SER A 228 -18.60 -10.70 14.53
C SER A 228 -19.95 -11.41 14.51
N GLY A 229 -20.20 -12.27 13.51
CA GLY A 229 -21.51 -12.88 13.24
C GLY A 229 -22.62 -11.88 12.86
N LYS A 230 -22.33 -10.57 12.86
CA LYS A 230 -23.29 -9.50 12.57
C LYS A 230 -23.34 -9.23 11.05
N PRO A 231 -24.50 -8.83 10.51
CA PRO A 231 -24.57 -8.34 9.14
C PRO A 231 -23.68 -7.11 8.95
N GLU A 232 -22.82 -7.13 7.93
CA GLU A 232 -21.91 -6.03 7.59
C GLU A 232 -22.46 -5.23 6.40
N ARG A 233 -22.24 -3.92 6.38
CA ARG A 233 -22.69 -3.04 5.28
C ARG A 233 -21.87 -3.28 4.01
N CYS A 234 -22.58 -3.51 2.91
CA CYS A 234 -21.99 -3.54 1.58
C CYS A 234 -21.40 -2.18 1.22
N SER A 235 -20.15 -2.18 0.77
CA SER A 235 -19.41 -1.00 0.38
C SER A 235 -18.65 -1.25 -0.91
N VAL A 236 -18.36 -0.18 -1.65
CA VAL A 236 -17.67 -0.19 -2.93
C VAL A 236 -16.53 0.82 -2.93
N VAL A 237 -15.35 0.36 -3.39
CA VAL A 237 -14.19 1.23 -3.65
C VAL A 237 -14.07 1.47 -5.15
N LEU A 238 -13.96 2.74 -5.55
CA LEU A 238 -13.57 3.14 -6.90
C LEU A 238 -12.04 3.09 -7.00
N ARG A 239 -11.53 2.18 -7.83
CA ARG A 239 -10.10 1.97 -8.07
C ARG A 239 -9.70 2.58 -9.42
N ILE A 240 -8.52 3.18 -9.46
CA ILE A 240 -7.97 3.87 -10.63
C ILE A 240 -6.53 3.41 -10.83
N ALA A 241 -6.19 2.95 -12.04
CA ALA A 241 -4.82 2.60 -12.41
C ALA A 241 -4.62 2.72 -13.93
N PRO A 242 -3.40 2.76 -14.46
CA PRO A 242 -3.21 2.70 -15.91
C PRO A 242 -3.75 1.39 -16.50
N THR A 243 -3.60 0.30 -15.75
CA THR A 243 -4.25 -0.99 -16.00
C THR A 243 -4.25 -1.86 -14.74
N PHE A 244 -5.18 -2.82 -14.69
CA PHE A 244 -5.21 -3.88 -13.68
C PHE A 244 -4.78 -5.24 -14.26
N ILE A 245 -3.98 -5.26 -15.33
CA ILE A 245 -3.32 -6.48 -15.80
C ILE A 245 -2.29 -6.96 -14.79
N ARG A 246 -2.33 -8.27 -14.52
CA ARG A 246 -1.58 -8.96 -13.48
C ARG A 246 -0.66 -10.02 -14.11
N PHE A 247 0.25 -10.60 -13.34
CA PHE A 247 0.96 -11.79 -13.80
C PHE A 247 -0.02 -12.94 -14.06
N GLY A 248 -0.99 -13.11 -13.16
CA GLY A 248 -2.11 -14.06 -13.30
C GLY A 248 -2.96 -13.90 -14.57
N SER A 249 -2.95 -12.73 -15.23
CA SER A 249 -3.64 -12.53 -16.52
C SER A 249 -3.02 -13.37 -17.63
N PHE A 250 -1.72 -13.65 -17.56
CA PHE A 250 -1.04 -14.55 -18.50
C PHE A 250 -1.19 -16.03 -18.09
N GLU A 251 -1.47 -16.30 -16.83
CA GLU A 251 -1.64 -17.68 -16.35
C GLU A 251 -2.96 -18.33 -16.82
N ILE A 252 -3.85 -17.59 -17.50
CA ILE A 252 -5.03 -18.19 -18.15
C ILE A 252 -4.67 -19.15 -19.28
N PHE A 253 -3.43 -19.08 -19.78
CA PHE A 253 -2.91 -19.94 -20.85
C PHE A 253 -2.14 -21.15 -20.32
N ASN A 254 -1.99 -21.29 -19.00
CA ASN A 254 -1.24 -22.39 -18.41
C ASN A 254 -1.89 -23.74 -18.75
N PRO A 255 -1.09 -24.76 -19.11
CA PRO A 255 -1.57 -26.11 -19.27
C PRO A 255 -2.04 -26.69 -17.91
N ALA A 256 -2.47 -27.95 -17.93
CA ALA A 256 -2.75 -28.66 -16.68
C ALA A 256 -1.49 -28.69 -15.80
N ASP A 257 -1.65 -28.23 -14.56
CA ASP A 257 -0.62 -28.28 -13.52
C ASP A 257 -0.50 -29.71 -12.99
N ASP A 258 0.72 -30.23 -12.94
CA ASP A 258 0.98 -31.64 -12.59
C ASP A 258 0.54 -31.98 -11.15
N PHE A 259 0.58 -31.01 -10.24
CA PHE A 259 0.25 -31.22 -8.83
C PHE A 259 -1.25 -31.14 -8.55
N THR A 260 -1.93 -30.12 -9.09
CA THR A 260 -3.34 -29.85 -8.81
C THR A 260 -4.30 -30.43 -9.85
N GLY A 261 -3.81 -30.77 -11.03
CA GLY A 261 -4.61 -31.11 -12.22
C GLY A 261 -5.43 -29.95 -12.77
N ARG A 262 -5.29 -28.73 -12.22
CA ARG A 262 -6.03 -27.54 -12.69
C ARG A 262 -5.32 -26.95 -13.90
N GLN A 263 -6.10 -26.38 -14.82
CA GLN A 263 -5.57 -25.71 -16.01
C GLN A 263 -6.15 -24.30 -16.16
N GLY A 264 -5.46 -23.43 -16.88
CA GLY A 264 -6.01 -22.16 -17.31
C GLY A 264 -7.19 -22.36 -18.28
N PRO A 265 -8.21 -21.50 -18.27
CA PRO A 265 -9.40 -21.66 -19.11
C PRO A 265 -9.12 -21.43 -20.60
N SER A 266 -7.96 -20.87 -20.95
CA SER A 266 -7.50 -20.60 -22.31
C SER A 266 -6.19 -21.35 -22.63
N ALA A 267 -5.94 -22.48 -21.97
CA ALA A 267 -4.79 -23.35 -22.27
C ALA A 267 -4.70 -23.65 -23.79
N GLY A 268 -3.50 -23.53 -24.35
CA GLY A 268 -3.24 -23.73 -25.78
C GLY A 268 -3.59 -22.55 -26.71
N ARG A 269 -4.21 -21.47 -26.22
CA ARG A 269 -4.51 -20.26 -27.01
C ARG A 269 -3.31 -19.32 -27.12
N HIS A 270 -2.31 -19.76 -27.86
CA HIS A 270 -1.07 -19.00 -28.10
C HIS A 270 -1.32 -17.68 -28.85
N ASP A 271 -2.35 -17.65 -29.71
CA ASP A 271 -2.82 -16.47 -30.42
C ASP A 271 -3.26 -15.35 -29.46
N ILE A 272 -4.09 -15.69 -28.46
CA ILE A 272 -4.58 -14.73 -27.46
C ILE A 272 -3.44 -14.31 -26.52
N ARG A 273 -2.53 -15.24 -26.16
CA ARG A 273 -1.35 -14.91 -25.36
C ARG A 273 -0.47 -13.87 -26.05
N ALA A 274 -0.17 -14.09 -27.33
CA ALA A 274 0.61 -13.17 -28.14
C ALA A 274 -0.08 -11.80 -28.23
N GLN A 275 -1.40 -11.78 -28.48
CA GLN A 275 -2.20 -10.56 -28.54
C GLN A 275 -2.22 -9.78 -27.22
N LEU A 276 -2.36 -10.46 -26.07
CA LEU A 276 -2.30 -9.84 -24.75
C LEU A 276 -0.93 -9.22 -24.49
N LEU A 277 0.14 -9.94 -24.82
CA LEU A 277 1.50 -9.45 -24.65
C LEU A 277 1.78 -8.22 -25.53
N ASP A 278 1.38 -8.27 -26.80
CA ASP A 278 1.50 -7.14 -27.73
C ASP A 278 0.74 -5.92 -27.23
N TYR A 279 -0.51 -6.12 -26.79
CA TYR A 279 -1.30 -5.05 -26.21
C TYR A 279 -0.60 -4.40 -25.01
N VAL A 280 -0.07 -5.21 -24.08
CA VAL A 280 0.61 -4.71 -22.88
C VAL A 280 1.86 -3.90 -23.27
N ILE A 281 2.72 -4.44 -24.13
CA ILE A 281 3.98 -3.79 -24.50
C ILE A 281 3.71 -2.50 -25.26
N GLU A 282 2.88 -2.53 -26.30
CA GLU A 282 2.59 -1.36 -27.13
C GLU A 282 1.89 -0.24 -26.34
N THR A 283 1.06 -0.60 -25.36
CA THR A 283 0.23 0.38 -24.63
C THR A 283 0.95 0.97 -23.43
N PHE A 284 1.73 0.16 -22.69
CA PHE A 284 2.31 0.57 -21.40
C PHE A 284 3.84 0.60 -21.38
N TYR A 285 4.49 0.09 -22.42
CA TYR A 285 5.94 0.11 -22.63
C TYR A 285 6.31 0.59 -24.04
N PRO A 286 5.78 1.75 -24.49
CA PRO A 286 5.95 2.21 -25.88
C PRO A 286 7.42 2.42 -26.25
N GLU A 287 8.26 2.83 -25.29
CA GLU A 287 9.71 2.96 -25.50
C GLU A 287 10.34 1.60 -25.86
N ILE A 288 9.99 0.54 -25.14
CA ILE A 288 10.48 -0.82 -25.43
C ILE A 288 10.01 -1.27 -26.82
N GLN A 289 8.77 -0.96 -27.18
CA GLN A 289 8.22 -1.24 -28.50
C GLN A 289 8.96 -0.47 -29.62
N ALA A 290 9.35 0.78 -29.38
CA ALA A 290 10.06 1.61 -30.34
C ALA A 290 11.53 1.17 -30.52
N ASP A 291 12.19 0.79 -29.43
CA ASP A 291 13.63 0.45 -29.41
C ASP A 291 13.95 -0.93 -30.02
N HIS A 292 12.94 -1.80 -30.20
CA HIS A 292 13.14 -3.18 -30.61
C HIS A 292 12.28 -3.58 -31.81
N THR A 293 12.94 -3.80 -32.96
CA THR A 293 12.28 -4.33 -34.15
C THR A 293 12.06 -5.85 -34.10
N ASP A 294 12.94 -6.59 -33.39
CA ASP A 294 12.78 -8.03 -33.18
C ASP A 294 11.85 -8.31 -31.99
N ARG A 295 10.80 -9.11 -32.23
CA ARG A 295 9.78 -9.46 -31.22
C ARG A 295 10.39 -10.16 -30.01
N LYS A 296 11.36 -11.07 -30.21
CA LYS A 296 11.94 -11.85 -29.10
C LYS A 296 12.79 -10.96 -28.20
N ALA A 297 13.60 -10.09 -28.79
CA ALA A 297 14.37 -9.09 -28.06
C ALA A 297 13.45 -8.11 -27.31
N ARG A 298 12.40 -7.62 -27.96
CA ARG A 298 11.36 -6.76 -27.35
C ARG A 298 10.72 -7.42 -26.12
N ASN A 299 10.29 -8.67 -26.25
CA ASN A 299 9.64 -9.41 -25.16
C ASN A 299 10.61 -9.66 -23.99
N ALA A 300 11.89 -9.94 -24.27
CA ALA A 300 12.92 -10.08 -23.25
C ALA A 300 13.19 -8.76 -22.52
N ALA A 301 13.28 -7.64 -23.25
CA ALA A 301 13.42 -6.31 -22.69
C ALA A 301 12.22 -5.93 -21.80
N PHE A 302 11.00 -6.23 -22.25
CA PHE A 302 9.79 -6.09 -21.44
C PHE A 302 9.87 -6.90 -20.13
N PHE A 303 10.22 -8.19 -20.19
CA PHE A 303 10.33 -9.02 -19.00
C PHE A 303 11.42 -8.52 -18.03
N ARG A 304 12.54 -8.02 -18.55
CA ARG A 304 13.58 -7.38 -17.75
C ARG A 304 13.08 -6.11 -17.06
N GLU A 305 12.34 -5.27 -17.76
CA GLU A 305 11.74 -4.07 -17.16
C GLU A 305 10.72 -4.41 -16.06
N VAL A 306 9.86 -5.43 -16.27
CA VAL A 306 8.96 -5.92 -15.22
C VAL A 306 9.73 -6.43 -14.01
N THR A 307 10.86 -7.12 -14.23
CA THR A 307 11.76 -7.60 -13.17
C THR A 307 12.36 -6.43 -12.38
N VAL A 308 12.88 -5.40 -13.06
CA VAL A 308 13.44 -4.19 -12.45
C VAL A 308 12.39 -3.44 -11.62
N ARG A 309 11.18 -3.23 -12.18
CA ARG A 309 10.08 -2.55 -11.47
C ARG A 309 9.64 -3.32 -10.24
N THR A 310 9.55 -4.64 -10.33
CA THR A 310 9.18 -5.49 -9.20
C THR A 310 10.25 -5.47 -8.11
N ALA A 311 11.54 -5.52 -8.47
CA ALA A 311 12.66 -5.42 -7.53
C ALA A 311 12.67 -4.07 -6.80
N ARG A 312 12.44 -2.97 -7.53
CA ARG A 312 12.32 -1.62 -6.94
C ARG A 312 11.11 -1.50 -6.02
N LEU A 313 9.96 -2.04 -6.43
CA LEU A 313 8.73 -2.00 -5.65
C LEU A 313 8.91 -2.70 -4.29
N VAL A 314 9.41 -3.93 -4.30
CA VAL A 314 9.62 -4.66 -3.04
C VAL A 314 10.71 -4.01 -2.19
N ALA A 315 11.77 -3.43 -2.78
CA ALA A 315 12.75 -2.64 -2.03
C ALA A 315 12.12 -1.43 -1.31
N LEU A 316 11.11 -0.79 -1.90
CA LEU A 316 10.34 0.27 -1.24
C LEU A 316 9.44 -0.29 -0.13
N TRP A 317 8.80 -1.44 -0.32
CA TRP A 317 8.02 -2.09 0.75
C TRP A 317 8.89 -2.41 1.95
N GLN A 318 10.07 -2.99 1.73
CA GLN A 318 11.01 -3.30 2.80
C GLN A 318 11.50 -2.03 3.53
N SER A 319 11.71 -0.91 2.83
CA SER A 319 12.23 0.31 3.46
C SER A 319 11.20 1.05 4.34
N VAL A 320 9.90 0.80 4.16
CA VAL A 320 8.82 1.39 4.97
C VAL A 320 8.15 0.39 5.92
N GLY A 321 8.63 -0.85 5.98
CA GLY A 321 8.07 -1.88 6.86
C GLY A 321 6.67 -2.35 6.41
N PHE A 322 6.36 -2.29 5.12
CA PHE A 322 5.08 -2.75 4.57
C PHE A 322 5.11 -4.24 4.26
N CYS A 323 4.16 -4.99 4.83
CA CYS A 323 3.91 -6.39 4.51
C CYS A 323 2.57 -6.53 3.80
N HIS A 324 2.57 -7.07 2.58
CA HIS A 324 1.37 -7.18 1.74
C HIS A 324 0.42 -8.30 2.21
N GLY A 325 0.95 -9.39 2.77
CA GLY A 325 0.19 -10.51 3.33
C GLY A 325 -0.45 -11.50 2.35
N VAL A 326 -0.57 -11.17 1.05
CA VAL A 326 -1.14 -12.04 0.00
C VAL A 326 -0.46 -11.80 -1.35
N LEU A 327 0.83 -12.16 -1.44
CA LEU A 327 1.63 -12.02 -2.67
C LEU A 327 1.45 -13.21 -3.62
N ASN A 328 0.21 -13.50 -3.98
CA ASN A 328 -0.13 -14.45 -5.04
C ASN A 328 0.22 -13.84 -6.42
N THR A 329 0.38 -14.66 -7.46
CA THR A 329 0.68 -14.14 -8.82
C THR A 329 -0.47 -13.33 -9.42
N ASP A 330 -1.72 -13.57 -9.00
CA ASP A 330 -2.86 -12.71 -9.34
C ASP A 330 -2.78 -11.32 -8.70
N ASN A 331 -2.02 -11.12 -7.61
CA ASN A 331 -1.84 -9.81 -6.97
C ASN A 331 -0.52 -9.12 -7.37
N MET A 332 0.14 -9.59 -8.43
CA MET A 332 1.33 -8.93 -8.98
C MET A 332 0.96 -8.12 -10.22
N SER A 333 1.01 -6.80 -10.13
CA SER A 333 0.76 -5.91 -11.26
C SER A 333 1.83 -6.07 -12.34
N ILE A 334 1.42 -6.10 -13.60
CA ILE A 334 2.36 -6.12 -14.72
C ILE A 334 3.21 -4.84 -14.78
N LEU A 335 2.72 -3.73 -14.22
CA LEU A 335 3.40 -2.43 -14.20
C LEU A 335 4.28 -2.20 -12.96
N GLY A 336 4.34 -3.14 -12.01
CA GLY A 336 5.03 -2.93 -10.75
C GLY A 336 4.30 -1.96 -9.81
N LEU A 337 2.97 -2.03 -9.76
CA LEU A 337 2.14 -1.32 -8.79
C LEU A 337 1.76 -2.24 -7.62
N THR A 338 1.71 -1.68 -6.40
CA THR A 338 1.01 -2.30 -5.28
C THR A 338 -0.49 -2.39 -5.61
N ILE A 339 -1.10 -3.56 -5.45
CA ILE A 339 -2.47 -3.84 -5.88
C ILE A 339 -3.14 -4.82 -4.92
N ASP A 340 -4.47 -4.69 -4.73
CA ASP A 340 -5.31 -5.61 -3.94
C ASP A 340 -4.93 -5.69 -2.46
N TYR A 341 -5.13 -4.57 -1.78
CA TYR A 341 -5.05 -4.44 -0.33
C TYR A 341 -6.11 -5.29 0.38
N GLY A 342 -5.65 -6.40 0.98
CA GLY A 342 -6.44 -7.24 1.87
C GLY A 342 -5.84 -7.20 3.29
N PRO A 343 -5.26 -8.30 3.76
CA PRO A 343 -4.63 -8.37 5.07
C PRO A 343 -3.17 -7.88 5.04
N PHE A 344 -2.96 -6.65 4.56
CA PHE A 344 -1.67 -5.98 4.65
C PHE A 344 -1.41 -5.47 6.08
N GLY A 345 -0.16 -5.11 6.38
CA GLY A 345 0.18 -4.39 7.60
C GLY A 345 1.47 -3.59 7.45
N PHE A 346 1.50 -2.39 8.00
CA PHE A 346 2.75 -1.71 8.31
C PHE A 346 3.23 -2.23 9.66
N MET A 347 4.49 -2.64 9.72
CA MET A 347 5.12 -3.12 10.94
C MET A 347 5.18 -2.00 11.98
N ASP A 348 4.64 -2.26 13.16
CA ASP A 348 4.81 -1.36 14.29
C ASP A 348 6.23 -1.47 14.84
N ARG A 349 6.64 -2.69 15.20
CA ARG A 349 8.00 -2.99 15.64
C ARG A 349 8.74 -3.73 14.54
N PHE A 350 10.05 -3.58 14.54
CA PHE A 350 10.85 -4.37 13.62
C PHE A 350 10.83 -5.86 13.98
N ASP A 351 10.15 -6.64 13.17
CA ASP A 351 10.13 -8.09 13.20
C ASP A 351 10.31 -8.60 11.76
N PRO A 352 11.47 -9.21 11.42
CA PRO A 352 11.69 -9.75 10.08
C PRO A 352 10.67 -10.84 9.72
N GLU A 353 10.15 -11.54 10.72
CA GLU A 353 9.16 -12.60 10.53
C GLU A 353 7.72 -12.10 10.67
N PHE A 354 7.49 -10.79 10.60
CA PHE A 354 6.15 -10.23 10.70
C PHE A 354 5.22 -10.81 9.63
N VAL A 355 4.10 -11.37 10.08
CA VAL A 355 3.02 -11.88 9.22
C VAL A 355 1.79 -11.01 9.44
N SER A 356 1.39 -10.27 8.40
CA SER A 356 0.22 -9.39 8.49
C SER A 356 -1.11 -10.14 8.31
N ASN A 357 -1.08 -11.32 7.68
CA ASN A 357 -2.24 -12.11 7.34
C ASN A 357 -2.44 -13.27 8.32
N ALA A 358 -3.47 -13.19 9.15
CA ALA A 358 -3.79 -14.26 10.10
C ALA A 358 -4.15 -15.61 9.44
N SER A 359 -4.51 -15.61 8.15
CA SER A 359 -4.76 -16.83 7.38
C SER A 359 -3.48 -17.50 6.85
N ASP A 360 -2.34 -16.80 6.85
CA ASP A 360 -1.05 -17.33 6.40
C ASP A 360 -0.36 -18.16 7.49
N LYS A 361 -0.97 -19.30 7.82
CA LYS A 361 -0.46 -20.23 8.85
C LYS A 361 0.93 -20.78 8.53
N LYS A 362 1.27 -20.85 7.23
CA LYS A 362 2.58 -21.34 6.76
C LYS A 362 3.63 -20.24 6.67
N ARG A 363 3.29 -18.99 7.03
CA ARG A 363 4.22 -17.85 7.05
C ARG A 363 4.92 -17.65 5.70
N ARG A 364 4.22 -17.92 4.59
CA ARG A 364 4.78 -17.81 3.23
C ARG A 364 5.07 -16.36 2.86
N TYR A 365 4.24 -15.44 3.34
CA TYR A 365 4.26 -14.02 3.01
C TYR A 365 4.72 -13.17 4.21
N THR A 366 5.71 -13.66 4.97
CA THR A 366 6.40 -12.83 5.97
C THR A 366 7.05 -11.62 5.31
N PHE A 367 7.32 -10.59 6.11
CA PHE A 367 8.03 -9.40 5.66
C PHE A 367 9.40 -9.73 5.03
N GLU A 368 10.20 -10.59 5.65
CA GLU A 368 11.51 -11.01 5.10
C GLU A 368 11.40 -11.82 3.79
N ALA A 369 10.29 -12.54 3.58
CA ALA A 369 10.12 -13.42 2.43
C ALA A 369 9.69 -12.68 1.15
N GLN A 370 9.15 -11.46 1.26
CA GLN A 370 8.55 -10.73 0.13
C GLN A 370 9.47 -10.63 -1.11
N PRO A 371 10.79 -10.32 -0.99
CA PRO A 371 11.68 -10.27 -2.16
C PRO A 371 11.78 -11.62 -2.88
N TYR A 372 11.94 -12.71 -2.13
CA TYR A 372 12.05 -14.06 -2.70
C TYR A 372 10.74 -14.53 -3.34
N VAL A 373 9.61 -14.20 -2.71
CA VAL A 373 8.27 -14.45 -3.27
C VAL A 373 8.07 -13.67 -4.56
N CYS A 374 8.50 -12.41 -4.63
CA CYS A 374 8.44 -11.61 -5.86
C CYS A 374 9.26 -12.24 -6.99
N ARG A 375 10.49 -12.71 -6.69
CA ARG A 375 11.30 -13.45 -7.67
C ARG A 375 10.61 -14.73 -8.14
N TRP A 376 10.00 -15.47 -7.22
CA TRP A 376 9.23 -16.68 -7.54
C TRP A 376 8.03 -16.36 -8.44
N ASN A 377 7.30 -15.28 -8.16
CA ASN A 377 6.18 -14.82 -8.99
C ASN A 377 6.62 -14.40 -10.40
N LEU A 378 7.79 -13.77 -10.54
CA LEU A 378 8.37 -13.45 -11.85
C LEU A 378 8.72 -14.72 -12.65
N ALA A 379 9.18 -15.78 -11.98
CA ALA A 379 9.40 -17.08 -12.63
C ALA A 379 8.09 -17.68 -13.15
N ARG A 380 6.98 -17.58 -12.38
CA ARG A 380 5.65 -17.99 -12.85
C ARG A 380 5.17 -17.16 -14.04
N LEU A 381 5.43 -15.85 -14.04
CA LEU A 381 5.15 -15.00 -15.21
C LEU A 381 5.95 -15.46 -16.44
N ALA A 382 7.25 -15.73 -16.30
CA ALA A 382 8.08 -16.20 -17.40
C ALA A 382 7.55 -17.51 -18.02
N GLU A 383 7.11 -18.45 -17.18
CA GLU A 383 6.47 -19.69 -17.63
C GLU A 383 5.15 -19.42 -18.36
N ALA A 384 4.32 -18.52 -17.83
CA ALA A 384 3.04 -18.16 -18.43
C ALA A 384 3.19 -17.46 -19.80
N LEU A 385 4.30 -16.75 -20.03
CA LEU A 385 4.65 -16.19 -21.34
C LEU A 385 4.97 -17.29 -22.38
N GLY A 386 5.37 -18.47 -21.93
CA GLY A 386 5.58 -19.66 -22.76
C GLY A 386 6.52 -19.39 -23.94
N THR A 387 6.08 -19.68 -25.16
CA THR A 387 6.90 -19.53 -26.38
C THR A 387 7.27 -18.08 -26.71
N GLU A 388 6.65 -17.09 -26.06
CA GLU A 388 6.96 -15.67 -26.28
C GLU A 388 8.28 -15.24 -25.61
N LEU A 389 8.81 -16.04 -24.67
CA LEU A 389 10.05 -15.79 -23.96
C LEU A 389 10.86 -17.08 -23.81
N LYS A 390 12.12 -17.07 -24.28
CA LYS A 390 13.00 -18.25 -24.14
C LYS A 390 13.35 -18.48 -22.67
N GLY A 391 13.25 -19.72 -22.20
CA GLY A 391 13.55 -20.08 -20.80
C GLY A 391 14.96 -19.72 -20.35
N SER A 392 15.98 -19.88 -21.19
CA SER A 392 17.35 -19.48 -20.86
C SER A 392 17.50 -17.97 -20.66
N THR A 393 16.87 -17.17 -21.52
CA THR A 393 16.85 -15.71 -21.40
C THR A 393 16.09 -15.27 -20.14
N ALA A 394 14.96 -15.90 -19.84
CA ALA A 394 14.21 -15.64 -18.61
C ALA A 394 15.05 -15.95 -17.36
N GLY A 395 15.74 -17.09 -17.35
CA GLY A 395 16.65 -17.49 -16.26
C GLY A 395 17.73 -16.44 -16.01
N SER A 396 18.44 -15.99 -17.05
CA SER A 396 19.47 -14.96 -16.91
C SER A 396 18.91 -13.64 -16.35
N ILE A 397 17.72 -13.21 -16.78
CA ILE A 397 17.08 -11.99 -16.25
C ILE A 397 16.66 -12.18 -14.79
N LEU A 398 16.16 -13.36 -14.40
CA LEU A 398 15.77 -13.66 -13.02
C LEU A 398 16.96 -13.70 -12.06
N ASP A 399 18.16 -13.99 -12.56
CA ASP A 399 19.39 -13.95 -11.76
C ASP A 399 19.83 -12.53 -11.43
N GLU A 400 19.41 -11.53 -12.22
CA GLU A 400 19.62 -10.10 -11.93
C GLU A 400 18.74 -9.60 -10.76
N PHE A 401 17.64 -10.28 -10.44
CA PHE A 401 16.62 -9.77 -9.51
C PHE A 401 17.17 -9.45 -8.11
N ILE A 402 17.89 -10.39 -7.48
CA ILE A 402 18.38 -10.20 -6.11
C ILE A 402 19.43 -9.10 -6.03
N PRO A 403 20.44 -9.04 -6.93
CA PRO A 403 21.35 -7.89 -7.01
C PRO A 403 20.63 -6.55 -7.18
N LEU A 404 19.65 -6.47 -8.08
CA LEU A 404 18.85 -5.25 -8.29
C LEU A 404 18.08 -4.85 -7.04
N TYR A 405 17.39 -5.80 -6.40
CA TYR A 405 16.67 -5.56 -5.16
C TYR A 405 17.60 -5.04 -4.06
N LYS A 406 18.76 -5.69 -3.84
CA LYS A 406 19.73 -5.28 -2.83
C LYS A 406 20.23 -3.86 -3.06
N SER A 407 20.56 -3.51 -4.31
CA SER A 407 20.99 -2.17 -4.69
C SER A 407 19.90 -1.13 -4.40
N PHE A 408 18.66 -1.34 -4.86
CA PHE A 408 17.56 -0.41 -4.59
C PHE A 408 17.25 -0.29 -3.09
N TYR A 409 17.33 -1.40 -2.35
CA TYR A 409 17.09 -1.42 -0.91
C TYR A 409 18.16 -0.63 -0.17
N LEU A 410 19.45 -0.87 -0.47
CA LEU A 410 20.55 -0.14 0.15
C LEU A 410 20.46 1.37 -0.14
N ASP A 411 20.15 1.76 -1.39
CA ASP A 411 19.92 3.16 -1.75
C ASP A 411 18.81 3.81 -0.91
N ASN A 412 17.69 3.10 -0.74
CA ASN A 412 16.59 3.58 0.09
C ASN A 412 17.02 3.72 1.56
N MET A 413 17.71 2.72 2.11
CA MET A 413 18.14 2.72 3.51
C MET A 413 19.21 3.79 3.78
N ARG A 414 20.12 4.02 2.84
CA ARG A 414 21.10 5.11 2.90
C ARG A 414 20.42 6.47 2.98
N ARG A 415 19.41 6.75 2.16
CA ARG A 415 18.61 7.99 2.27
C ARG A 415 17.88 8.09 3.62
N LYS A 416 17.32 6.99 4.12
CA LYS A 416 16.68 6.95 5.45
C LYS A 416 17.66 7.25 6.58
N LEU A 417 18.94 6.92 6.40
CA LEU A 417 20.04 7.24 7.31
C LEU A 417 20.74 8.57 6.99
N GLY A 418 20.29 9.30 5.97
CA GLY A 418 20.93 10.56 5.56
C GLY A 418 22.34 10.39 4.95
N LEU A 419 22.69 9.19 4.47
CA LEU A 419 23.95 8.90 3.79
C LEU A 419 23.77 9.12 2.28
N VAL A 420 23.94 10.36 1.81
CA VAL A 420 23.50 10.75 0.45
C VAL A 420 24.60 11.18 -0.49
N ARG A 421 25.78 11.56 0.02
CA ARG A 421 26.88 12.07 -0.79
C ARG A 421 27.81 10.97 -1.25
N ARG A 422 28.11 10.03 -0.36
CA ARG A 422 29.11 8.99 -0.62
C ARG A 422 28.58 7.62 -0.22
N GLU A 423 28.84 6.63 -1.06
CA GLU A 423 28.58 5.23 -0.73
C GLU A 423 29.85 4.62 -0.17
N GLU A 424 29.74 3.97 0.97
CA GLU A 424 30.85 3.27 1.61
C GLU A 424 30.50 1.79 1.77
N PRO A 425 31.47 0.87 1.64
CA PRO A 425 31.21 -0.56 1.84
C PRO A 425 30.61 -0.89 3.21
N GLU A 426 30.89 -0.07 4.23
CA GLU A 426 30.35 -0.24 5.59
C GLU A 426 28.85 0.12 5.71
N ASP A 427 28.22 0.70 4.68
CA ASP A 427 26.81 1.11 4.69
C ASP A 427 25.87 -0.10 4.81
N GLU A 428 26.17 -1.22 4.13
CA GLU A 428 25.37 -2.46 4.22
C GLU A 428 25.42 -3.02 5.65
N GLU A 429 26.62 -3.16 6.23
CA GLU A 429 26.80 -3.63 7.61
C GLU A 429 26.10 -2.73 8.64
N LEU A 430 26.18 -1.41 8.44
CA LEU A 430 25.54 -0.44 9.34
C LEU A 430 24.02 -0.59 9.35
N VAL A 431 23.42 -0.81 8.18
CA VAL A 431 21.98 -1.08 8.04
C VAL A 431 21.61 -2.41 8.68
N GLU A 432 22.37 -3.48 8.43
CA GLU A 432 22.13 -4.78 9.04
C GLU A 432 22.18 -4.71 10.57
N ASP A 433 23.17 -4.04 11.12
CA ASP A 433 23.31 -3.88 12.57
C ASP A 433 22.20 -3.02 13.17
N LEU A 434 21.72 -2.00 12.47
CA LEU A 434 20.55 -1.23 12.90
C LEU A 434 19.33 -2.15 13.06
N LEU A 435 19.06 -2.95 12.04
CA LEU A 435 17.92 -3.86 12.04
C LEU A 435 18.05 -4.93 13.13
N LYS A 436 19.26 -5.44 13.39
CA LYS A 436 19.53 -6.33 14.54
C LYS A 436 19.22 -5.63 15.87
N VAL A 437 19.68 -4.40 16.08
CA VAL A 437 19.40 -3.64 17.32
C VAL A 437 17.89 -3.38 17.46
N MET A 438 17.20 -3.00 16.38
CA MET A 438 15.74 -2.81 16.39
C MET A 438 15.00 -4.11 16.74
N HIS A 439 15.43 -5.25 16.19
CA HIS A 439 14.85 -6.55 16.50
C HIS A 439 15.10 -6.97 17.96
N ASN A 440 16.32 -6.75 18.46
CA ASN A 440 16.73 -7.10 19.81
C ASN A 440 15.99 -6.29 20.88
N THR A 441 15.79 -5.00 20.61
CA THR A 441 15.12 -4.07 21.52
C THR A 441 13.60 -3.98 21.30
N GLY A 442 13.09 -4.54 20.19
CA GLY A 442 11.69 -4.42 19.78
C GLY A 442 11.27 -2.99 19.49
N ALA A 443 12.18 -2.19 18.92
CA ALA A 443 11.96 -0.78 18.63
C ALA A 443 10.92 -0.56 17.52
N ASP A 444 10.17 0.52 17.65
CA ASP A 444 9.20 0.94 16.64
C ASP A 444 9.88 1.27 15.30
N PHE A 445 9.46 0.62 14.22
CA PHE A 445 10.15 0.70 12.94
C PHE A 445 10.15 2.12 12.38
N THR A 446 8.98 2.76 12.34
CA THR A 446 8.83 4.08 11.72
C THR A 446 9.45 5.17 12.60
N ASN A 447 9.15 5.15 13.90
CA ASN A 447 9.58 6.20 14.82
C ASN A 447 11.09 6.17 15.03
N THR A 448 11.75 5.00 15.03
CA THR A 448 13.21 4.92 15.07
C THR A 448 13.84 5.74 13.94
N PHE A 449 13.47 5.47 12.68
CA PHE A 449 14.02 6.23 11.56
C PHE A 449 13.74 7.73 11.64
N ARG A 450 12.56 8.12 12.13
CA ARG A 450 12.25 9.53 12.34
C ARG A 450 13.13 10.16 13.41
N LEU A 451 13.38 9.47 14.52
CA LEU A 451 14.23 9.96 15.62
C LEU A 451 15.72 10.03 15.24
N LEU A 452 16.19 9.18 14.32
CA LEU A 452 17.58 9.22 13.86
C LEU A 452 17.97 10.55 13.18
N SER A 453 16.99 11.30 12.65
CA SER A 453 17.23 12.65 12.11
C SER A 453 17.75 13.64 13.17
N ARG A 454 17.55 13.34 14.47
CA ARG A 454 18.04 14.14 15.58
C ARG A 454 19.48 13.85 15.95
N VAL A 455 20.11 12.80 15.39
CA VAL A 455 21.51 12.50 15.63
C VAL A 455 22.38 13.50 14.86
N CYS A 456 23.11 14.35 15.59
CA CYS A 456 24.00 15.33 14.97
C CYS A 456 25.32 14.71 14.50
N CYS A 457 25.80 15.21 13.35
CA CYS A 457 27.16 14.96 12.89
C CYS A 457 28.17 15.55 13.90
N PRO A 458 29.20 14.80 14.34
CA PRO A 458 30.20 15.28 15.31
C PRO A 458 30.93 16.58 14.91
N LEU A 459 30.99 16.91 13.62
CA LEU A 459 31.72 18.09 13.11
C LEU A 459 30.96 19.42 13.30
N VAL A 460 29.70 19.39 13.77
CA VAL A 460 28.85 20.58 14.01
C VAL A 460 28.76 20.91 15.51
N GLU A 461 29.48 20.18 16.37
CA GLU A 461 29.30 20.16 17.83
C GLU A 461 29.73 21.43 18.60
N GLU A 462 30.30 22.47 17.98
CA GLU A 462 30.72 23.66 18.74
C GLU A 462 29.55 24.49 19.33
N ASN A 463 28.29 24.25 18.92
CA ASN A 463 27.12 25.02 19.41
C ASN A 463 25.78 24.23 19.57
N SER A 464 25.75 22.89 19.47
CA SER A 464 24.48 22.14 19.51
C SER A 464 24.21 21.39 20.83
N GLU A 465 23.05 21.58 21.46
CA GLU A 465 22.54 20.85 22.64
C GLU A 465 22.19 19.35 22.37
N CYS A 466 22.78 18.71 21.35
CA CYS A 466 22.44 17.35 20.96
C CYS A 466 23.37 16.31 21.61
N ASP A 467 23.10 15.96 22.86
CA ASP A 467 23.73 14.81 23.52
C ASP A 467 23.21 13.48 22.92
N VAL A 468 24.14 12.54 22.60
CA VAL A 468 23.81 11.17 22.18
C VAL A 468 22.86 10.52 23.19
N GLY A 469 23.05 10.79 24.48
CA GLY A 469 22.20 10.28 25.55
C GLY A 469 20.74 10.70 25.40
N SER A 470 20.47 11.92 24.94
CA SER A 470 19.12 12.43 24.70
C SER A 470 18.40 11.64 23.60
N VAL A 471 19.06 11.42 22.45
CA VAL A 471 18.48 10.65 21.35
C VAL A 471 18.28 9.17 21.73
N VAL A 472 19.24 8.57 22.44
CA VAL A 472 19.10 7.21 22.97
C VAL A 472 17.86 7.12 23.88
N ASN A 473 17.66 8.06 24.80
CA ASN A 473 16.50 8.05 25.69
C ASN A 473 15.18 8.12 24.90
N LEU A 474 15.10 8.96 23.87
CA LEU A 474 13.91 9.03 23.00
C LEU A 474 13.65 7.73 22.25
N ILE A 475 14.71 7.03 21.80
CA ILE A 475 14.56 5.73 21.14
C ILE A 475 14.17 4.64 22.14
N LEU A 476 14.65 4.70 23.40
CA LEU A 476 14.22 3.77 24.45
C LEU A 476 12.73 3.90 24.76
N GLU A 477 12.15 5.11 24.68
CA GLU A 477 10.70 5.31 24.72
C GLU A 477 9.99 4.63 23.53
N GLN A 478 10.71 4.32 22.45
CA GLN A 478 10.24 3.57 21.28
C GLN A 478 10.47 2.05 21.35
N CYS A 479 11.22 1.55 22.34
CA CYS A 479 11.50 0.12 22.53
C CYS A 479 10.35 -0.67 23.17
N ALA A 480 10.36 -1.98 23.00
CA ALA A 480 9.40 -2.89 23.61
C ALA A 480 9.62 -3.01 25.13
N SER A 481 8.53 -3.17 25.88
CA SER A 481 8.59 -3.59 27.27
C SER A 481 9.02 -5.05 27.39
N LEU A 482 9.47 -5.44 28.59
CA LEU A 482 9.86 -6.82 28.88
C LEU A 482 8.73 -7.81 28.57
N GLN A 483 7.49 -7.45 28.95
CA GLN A 483 6.34 -8.32 28.71
C GLN A 483 6.06 -8.50 27.22
N GLU A 484 6.22 -7.44 26.43
CA GLU A 484 6.02 -7.53 24.99
C GLU A 484 7.09 -8.37 24.31
N LEU A 485 8.35 -8.25 24.74
CA LEU A 485 9.43 -9.11 24.24
C LEU A 485 9.20 -10.58 24.62
N LYS A 486 8.70 -10.87 25.83
CA LYS A 486 8.33 -12.23 26.24
C LYS A 486 7.26 -12.83 25.32
N VAL A 487 6.21 -12.06 25.03
CA VAL A 487 5.14 -12.49 24.11
C VAL A 487 5.69 -12.72 22.70
N ALA A 488 6.52 -11.81 22.19
CA ALA A 488 7.08 -11.91 20.84
C ALA A 488 8.05 -13.10 20.64
N ASN A 489 8.74 -13.51 21.71
CA ASN A 489 9.68 -14.64 21.70
C ASN A 489 9.05 -15.97 22.12
N HIS A 490 7.73 -16.01 22.31
CA HIS A 490 7.05 -17.28 22.52
C HIS A 490 7.13 -18.15 21.25
N PRO A 491 7.45 -19.46 21.36
CA PRO A 491 7.47 -20.34 20.21
C PRO A 491 6.12 -20.35 19.48
N THR A 492 6.18 -20.35 18.15
CA THR A 492 5.00 -20.38 17.28
C THR A 492 4.69 -21.80 16.77
N MET A 493 5.58 -22.75 17.03
CA MET A 493 5.41 -24.17 16.71
C MET A 493 4.39 -24.82 17.66
N GLU A 494 3.68 -25.84 17.16
CA GLU A 494 2.72 -26.60 17.97
C GLU A 494 3.43 -27.27 19.18
N PRO A 495 2.85 -27.22 20.39
CA PRO A 495 3.52 -27.72 21.60
C PRO A 495 4.03 -29.15 21.50
N CYS A 496 3.25 -30.07 20.91
CA CYS A 496 3.66 -31.47 20.76
C CYS A 496 4.85 -31.65 19.82
N GLU A 497 4.94 -30.87 18.74
CA GLU A 497 6.07 -30.91 17.82
C GLU A 497 7.34 -30.37 18.50
N LEU A 498 7.18 -29.29 19.28
CA LEU A 498 8.27 -28.71 20.04
C LEU A 498 8.78 -29.67 21.13
N GLU A 499 7.89 -30.30 21.90
CA GLU A 499 8.26 -31.32 22.90
C GLU A 499 8.97 -32.51 22.27
N MET A 500 8.51 -32.96 21.10
CA MET A 500 9.18 -34.03 20.35
C MET A 500 10.61 -33.61 19.97
N ILE A 501 10.81 -32.39 19.47
CA ILE A 501 12.14 -31.90 19.09
C ILE A 501 13.04 -31.73 20.34
N LEU A 502 12.52 -31.21 21.45
CA LEU A 502 13.29 -31.04 22.67
C LEU A 502 13.65 -32.38 23.32
N SER A 503 12.73 -33.34 23.35
CA SER A 503 13.00 -34.70 23.84
C SER A 503 13.99 -35.48 22.97
N MET A 504 14.07 -35.17 21.66
CA MET A 504 15.11 -35.70 20.77
C MET A 504 16.52 -35.24 21.17
N ALA A 505 16.67 -34.05 21.77
CA ALA A 505 17.96 -33.58 22.25
C ALA A 505 18.52 -34.49 23.36
N GLU A 506 17.64 -35.04 24.20
CA GLU A 506 18.00 -35.95 25.29
C GLU A 506 18.15 -37.41 24.82
N THR A 507 17.27 -37.85 23.93
CA THR A 507 17.16 -39.27 23.53
C THR A 507 18.03 -39.65 22.32
N SER A 508 18.36 -38.70 21.44
CA SER A 508 19.12 -38.97 20.20
C SER A 508 19.82 -37.71 19.66
N PRO A 509 20.99 -37.32 20.22
CA PRO A 509 21.70 -36.10 19.84
C PRO A 509 22.04 -35.99 18.34
N GLY A 510 22.30 -37.12 17.67
CA GLY A 510 22.58 -37.14 16.22
C GLY A 510 21.37 -36.75 15.37
N LEU A 511 20.18 -37.26 15.72
CA LEU A 511 18.91 -36.94 15.04
C LEU A 511 18.48 -35.50 15.34
N PHE A 512 18.74 -35.03 16.56
CA PHE A 512 18.53 -33.64 16.95
C PHE A 512 19.38 -32.70 16.09
N ASN A 513 20.69 -32.92 15.95
CA ASN A 513 21.54 -32.06 15.12
C ASN A 513 21.08 -31.98 13.65
N MET A 514 20.60 -33.10 13.09
CA MET A 514 20.07 -33.12 11.72
C MET A 514 18.74 -32.34 11.60
N THR A 515 17.94 -32.32 12.66
CA THR A 515 16.63 -31.64 12.69
C THR A 515 16.76 -30.17 13.08
N ALA A 516 17.64 -29.85 14.02
CA ALA A 516 17.93 -28.51 14.52
C ALA A 516 18.55 -27.61 13.44
N ASN A 517 19.30 -28.18 12.49
CA ASN A 517 19.84 -27.43 11.35
C ASN A 517 18.79 -27.05 10.30
N ARG A 518 17.54 -27.53 10.42
CA ARG A 518 16.45 -27.05 9.56
C ARG A 518 16.16 -25.59 9.93
N PRO A 519 16.10 -24.66 8.97
CA PRO A 519 15.94 -23.23 9.25
C PRO A 519 14.74 -22.91 10.15
N GLU A 520 13.62 -23.59 9.93
CA GLU A 520 12.40 -23.42 10.73
C GLU A 520 12.61 -23.80 12.20
N VAL A 521 13.32 -24.92 12.45
CA VAL A 521 13.60 -25.42 13.80
C VAL A 521 14.66 -24.56 14.49
N ALA A 522 15.73 -24.20 13.79
CA ALA A 522 16.79 -23.33 14.30
C ALA A 522 16.21 -22.00 14.85
N LYS A 523 15.30 -21.39 14.10
CA LYS A 523 14.61 -20.15 14.51
C LYS A 523 13.74 -20.34 15.74
N GLN A 524 13.02 -21.46 15.88
CA GLN A 524 12.24 -21.72 17.10
C GLN A 524 13.14 -21.92 18.32
N LEU A 525 14.28 -22.59 18.15
CA LEU A 525 15.27 -22.77 19.23
C LEU A 525 15.88 -21.42 19.66
N GLU A 526 16.15 -20.52 18.72
CA GLU A 526 16.62 -19.15 19.00
C GLU A 526 15.60 -18.37 19.85
N LYS A 527 14.30 -18.41 19.47
CA LYS A 527 13.23 -17.78 20.26
C LYS A 527 13.15 -18.33 21.68
N ILE A 528 13.30 -19.64 21.85
CA ILE A 528 13.31 -20.28 23.18
C ILE A 528 14.50 -19.81 24.01
N GLY A 529 15.70 -19.76 23.42
CA GLY A 529 16.89 -19.24 24.09
C GLY A 529 16.67 -17.82 24.60
N ARG A 530 16.18 -16.94 23.70
CA ARG A 530 15.88 -15.55 24.04
C ARG A 530 14.76 -15.41 25.07
N LEU A 531 13.72 -16.24 25.02
CA LEU A 531 12.66 -16.25 26.01
C LEU A 531 13.18 -16.62 27.41
N LYS A 532 14.09 -17.61 27.51
CA LYS A 532 14.72 -17.98 28.78
C LYS A 532 15.50 -16.81 29.38
N GLU A 533 16.33 -16.15 28.57
CA GLU A 533 17.05 -14.94 29.00
C GLU A 533 16.09 -13.85 29.50
N LEU A 534 14.99 -13.60 28.78
CA LEU A 534 13.99 -12.60 29.16
C LEU A 534 13.21 -12.98 30.43
N LEU A 535 13.03 -14.27 30.73
CA LEU A 535 12.39 -14.72 31.96
C LEU A 535 13.28 -14.46 33.19
N GLU A 536 14.60 -14.51 33.03
CA GLU A 536 15.60 -14.26 34.07
C GLU A 536 15.94 -12.77 34.23
N THR A 537 15.57 -11.94 33.27
CA THR A 537 15.87 -10.49 33.24
C THR A 537 14.74 -9.65 33.88
N ASN A 538 15.09 -8.56 34.58
CA ASN A 538 14.12 -7.56 35.07
C ASN A 538 14.01 -6.35 34.12
N GLN A 539 13.04 -5.47 34.36
CA GLN A 539 12.75 -4.35 33.45
C GLN A 539 13.84 -3.26 33.44
N GLU A 540 14.60 -3.10 34.51
CA GLU A 540 15.69 -2.11 34.62
C GLU A 540 16.95 -2.60 33.89
N ASP A 541 17.33 -3.86 34.12
CA ASP A 541 18.45 -4.52 33.42
C ASP A 541 18.21 -4.57 31.91
N LEU A 542 16.97 -4.86 31.48
CA LEU A 542 16.61 -4.79 30.07
C LEU A 542 16.81 -3.38 29.50
N LYS A 543 16.37 -2.34 30.20
CA LYS A 543 16.53 -0.95 29.74
C LYS A 543 17.99 -0.56 29.65
N LEU A 544 18.83 -1.02 30.59
CA LEU A 544 20.28 -0.77 30.55
C LEU A 544 20.92 -1.44 29.34
N LYS A 545 20.62 -2.73 29.09
CA LYS A 545 21.09 -3.46 27.90
C LYS A 545 20.65 -2.78 26.61
N GLN A 546 19.38 -2.40 26.51
CA GLN A 546 18.84 -1.67 25.36
C GLN A 546 19.57 -0.33 25.16
N ARG A 547 19.87 0.41 26.24
CA ARG A 547 20.60 1.68 26.19
C ARG A 547 21.99 1.47 25.62
N ASP A 548 22.70 0.44 26.08
CA ASP A 548 24.06 0.12 25.62
C ASP A 548 24.08 -0.27 24.14
N ASP A 549 23.16 -1.14 23.71
CA ASP A 549 23.02 -1.54 22.31
C ASP A 549 22.81 -0.32 21.39
N TRP A 550 21.89 0.57 21.75
CA TRP A 550 21.61 1.80 20.99
C TRP A 550 22.77 2.79 21.03
N TRP A 551 23.42 2.94 22.18
CA TRP A 551 24.59 3.81 22.32
C TRP A 551 25.74 3.37 21.42
N ILE A 552 26.03 2.06 21.38
CA ILE A 552 27.08 1.48 20.53
C ILE A 552 26.77 1.75 19.06
N TRP A 553 25.55 1.42 18.62
CA TRP A 553 25.17 1.60 17.22
C TRP A 553 25.15 3.07 16.80
N ILE A 554 24.60 3.98 17.61
CA ILE A 554 24.57 5.42 17.28
C ILE A 554 25.98 5.97 17.17
N ASN A 555 26.92 5.59 18.04
CA ASN A 555 28.30 6.04 17.91
C ASN A 555 28.99 5.50 16.65
N ARG A 556 28.67 4.27 16.22
CA ARG A 556 29.12 3.75 14.92
C ARG A 556 28.54 4.55 13.76
N TYR A 557 27.24 4.85 13.79
CA TYR A 557 26.57 5.68 12.79
C TYR A 557 27.16 7.09 12.72
N ARG A 558 27.41 7.74 13.86
CA ARG A 558 28.03 9.07 13.92
C ARG A 558 29.43 9.10 13.30
N LYS A 559 30.24 8.06 13.52
CA LYS A 559 31.54 7.90 12.85
C LYS A 559 31.40 7.77 11.34
N ARG A 560 30.35 7.11 10.85
CA ARG A 560 30.07 7.06 9.41
C ARG A 560 29.64 8.42 8.85
N LEU A 561 28.86 9.20 9.61
CA LEU A 561 28.41 10.54 9.22
C LEU A 561 29.56 11.52 8.97
N THR A 562 30.68 11.40 9.69
CA THR A 562 31.81 12.32 9.45
C THR A 562 32.35 12.23 8.03
N ARG A 563 32.29 11.05 7.40
CA ARG A 563 32.72 10.84 6.01
C ARG A 563 31.85 11.56 4.97
N GLU A 564 30.61 11.93 5.31
CA GLU A 564 29.75 12.74 4.41
C GLU A 564 30.25 14.19 4.31
N SER A 565 31.07 14.64 5.26
CA SER A 565 31.62 15.99 5.33
C SER A 565 33.06 16.08 4.80
N ASP A 566 33.65 14.97 4.35
CA ASP A 566 35.02 14.94 3.82
C ASP A 566 35.16 15.88 2.61
N GLY A 567 36.10 16.84 2.70
CA GLY A 567 36.39 17.79 1.62
C GLY A 567 35.36 18.92 1.46
N VAL A 568 34.45 19.10 2.42
CA VAL A 568 33.42 20.15 2.40
C VAL A 568 33.82 21.33 3.29
N SER A 569 33.63 22.56 2.81
CA SER A 569 33.99 23.78 3.56
C SER A 569 32.98 24.18 4.65
N ASP A 570 31.71 23.76 4.53
CA ASP A 570 30.64 24.06 5.49
C ASP A 570 29.91 22.78 5.93
N PRO A 571 30.29 22.21 7.09
CA PRO A 571 29.61 21.05 7.68
C PRO A 571 28.15 21.29 8.06
N THR A 572 27.75 22.53 8.31
CA THR A 572 26.37 22.89 8.70
C THR A 572 25.41 22.67 7.54
N ALA A 573 25.80 23.08 6.33
CA ALA A 573 25.01 22.83 5.12
C ALA A 573 24.82 21.33 4.83
N VAL A 574 25.82 20.50 5.12
CA VAL A 574 25.72 19.02 4.99
C VAL A 574 24.70 18.47 5.98
N GLU A 575 24.74 18.94 7.22
CA GLU A 575 23.81 18.55 8.26
C GLU A 575 22.37 18.96 7.91
N GLU A 576 22.14 20.19 7.43
CA GLU A 576 20.83 20.66 6.97
C GLU A 576 20.28 19.86 5.78
N GLU A 577 21.13 19.56 4.79
CA GLU A 577 20.79 18.71 3.64
C GLU A 577 20.37 17.31 4.12
N ARG A 578 21.14 16.73 5.03
CA ARG A 578 20.87 15.42 5.63
C ARG A 578 19.54 15.39 6.38
N VAL A 579 19.27 16.35 7.28
CA VAL A 579 17.99 16.40 8.02
C VAL A 579 16.82 16.52 7.03
N ARG A 580 16.94 17.41 6.04
CA ARG A 580 15.90 17.63 5.03
C ARG A 580 15.58 16.35 4.23
N ILE A 581 16.61 15.59 3.85
CA ILE A 581 16.43 14.32 3.15
C ILE A 581 15.82 13.26 4.07
N MET A 582 16.30 13.14 5.31
CA MET A 582 15.74 12.21 6.28
C MET A 582 14.28 12.53 6.56
N ASP A 583 13.92 13.80 6.75
CA ASP A 583 12.54 14.22 7.03
C ASP A 583 11.58 14.01 5.85
N SER A 584 12.08 14.07 4.62
CA SER A 584 11.31 13.78 3.40
C SER A 584 11.32 12.31 2.98
N THR A 585 12.18 11.49 3.59
CA THR A 585 12.27 10.04 3.32
C THR A 585 11.66 9.19 4.43
N ASN A 586 11.73 9.66 5.69
CA ASN A 586 11.23 8.97 6.87
C ASN A 586 9.86 9.54 7.28
N PRO A 587 8.77 8.80 7.04
CA PRO A 587 7.44 9.28 7.38
C PRO A 587 7.31 9.44 8.90
N ALA A 588 6.58 10.47 9.32
CA ALA A 588 6.13 10.63 10.70
C ALA A 588 4.95 9.70 11.00
N VAL A 589 4.12 9.38 10.01
CA VAL A 589 2.94 8.51 10.16
C VAL A 589 2.86 7.50 9.02
N VAL A 590 2.54 6.26 9.36
CA VAL A 590 2.13 5.20 8.42
C VAL A 590 0.74 4.70 8.80
N LEU A 591 0.04 4.01 7.90
CA LEU A 591 -1.28 3.43 8.17
C LEU A 591 -1.16 2.19 9.06
N ARG A 592 -0.91 2.41 10.35
CA ARG A 592 -0.87 1.36 11.38
C ARG A 592 -2.24 0.69 11.50
N ASN A 593 -2.26 -0.60 11.84
CA ASN A 593 -3.50 -1.37 11.91
C ASN A 593 -4.49 -0.80 12.92
N TYR A 594 -4.03 -0.28 14.06
CA TYR A 594 -4.91 0.30 15.07
C TYR A 594 -5.56 1.63 14.61
N LEU A 595 -4.89 2.42 13.78
CA LEU A 595 -5.45 3.63 13.19
C LEU A 595 -6.59 3.29 12.23
N ALA A 596 -6.35 2.31 11.35
CA ALA A 596 -7.38 1.79 10.46
C ALA A 596 -8.57 1.23 11.25
N GLN A 597 -8.29 0.43 12.30
CA GLN A 597 -9.33 -0.17 13.14
C GLN A 597 -10.17 0.87 13.88
N ASN A 598 -9.55 1.92 14.43
CA ASN A 598 -10.28 3.03 15.04
C ASN A 598 -11.21 3.70 14.02
N ALA A 599 -10.71 4.00 12.81
CA ALA A 599 -11.54 4.59 11.75
C ALA A 599 -12.70 3.70 11.31
N ILE A 600 -12.49 2.38 11.29
CA ILE A 600 -13.53 1.39 10.97
C ILE A 600 -14.64 1.40 12.02
N GLU A 601 -14.30 1.41 13.30
CA GLU A 601 -15.28 1.40 14.40
C GLU A 601 -16.16 2.66 14.40
N TRP A 602 -15.57 3.84 14.19
CA TRP A 602 -16.34 5.08 14.01
C TRP A 602 -17.29 4.96 12.81
N ALA A 603 -16.80 4.45 11.68
CA ALA A 603 -17.60 4.31 10.46
C ALA A 603 -18.73 3.27 10.59
N GLU A 604 -18.53 2.19 11.34
CA GLU A 604 -19.56 1.19 11.64
C GLU A 604 -20.69 1.78 12.51
N ASN A 605 -20.36 2.73 13.39
CA ASN A 605 -21.32 3.53 14.16
C ASN A 605 -21.97 4.65 13.34
N GLY A 606 -21.60 4.81 12.07
CA GLY A 606 -22.19 5.76 11.13
C GLY A 606 -21.48 7.12 11.06
N ASP A 607 -20.36 7.30 11.75
CA ASP A 607 -19.54 8.51 11.69
C ASP A 607 -18.29 8.28 10.82
N PHE A 608 -18.22 8.99 9.70
CA PHE A 608 -17.12 8.86 8.74
C PHE A 608 -16.00 9.90 8.93
N SER A 609 -16.12 10.78 9.93
CA SER A 609 -15.16 11.87 10.17
C SER A 609 -13.75 11.36 10.48
N GLU A 610 -13.61 10.24 11.20
CA GLU A 610 -12.31 9.63 11.48
C GLU A 610 -11.63 9.13 10.20
N VAL A 611 -12.38 8.49 9.29
CA VAL A 611 -11.84 8.02 8.01
C VAL A 611 -11.32 9.20 7.18
N GLN A 612 -12.07 10.30 7.15
CA GLN A 612 -11.70 11.52 6.41
C GLN A 612 -10.50 12.23 7.05
N ARG A 613 -10.43 12.29 8.39
CA ARG A 613 -9.30 12.87 9.11
C ARG A 613 -8.03 12.06 8.92
N LEU A 614 -8.13 10.72 9.03
CA LEU A 614 -7.02 9.81 8.82
C LEU A 614 -6.52 9.87 7.36
N LEU A 615 -7.41 10.02 6.38
CA LEU A 615 -7.01 10.28 4.99
C LEU A 615 -6.15 11.55 4.89
N GLY A 616 -6.60 12.67 5.47
CA GLY A 616 -5.86 13.94 5.44
C GLY A 616 -4.47 13.86 6.10
N VAL A 617 -4.33 13.06 7.17
CA VAL A 617 -3.01 12.76 7.77
C VAL A 617 -2.12 12.01 6.79
N LEU A 618 -2.65 10.95 6.17
CA LEU A 618 -1.91 10.05 5.28
C LEU A 618 -1.56 10.70 3.93
N GLU A 619 -2.23 11.77 3.54
CA GLU A 619 -1.85 12.57 2.36
C GLU A 619 -0.55 13.35 2.56
N ASN A 620 -0.13 13.58 3.82
CA ASN A 620 1.09 14.29 4.19
C ASN A 620 1.90 13.52 5.25
N PRO A 621 2.37 12.28 4.94
CA PRO A 621 2.91 11.37 5.93
C PRO A 621 4.26 11.80 6.50
N TYR A 622 4.98 12.72 5.84
CA TYR A 622 6.29 13.23 6.24
C TYR A 622 6.24 14.47 7.15
N CYS A 623 5.07 15.10 7.26
CA CYS A 623 4.88 16.29 8.07
C CYS A 623 4.44 15.91 9.49
N VAL A 624 5.05 16.53 10.51
CA VAL A 624 4.56 16.43 11.88
C VAL A 624 3.30 17.31 12.00
N GLN A 625 2.19 16.74 12.42
CA GLN A 625 0.91 17.44 12.57
C GLN A 625 0.52 17.47 14.07
N PRO A 626 1.16 18.33 14.90
CA PRO A 626 1.01 18.30 16.35
C PRO A 626 -0.42 18.63 16.83
N ASP A 627 -1.18 19.38 16.03
CA ASP A 627 -2.55 19.78 16.35
C ASP A 627 -3.60 18.67 16.07
N LEU A 628 -3.23 17.63 15.33
CA LEU A 628 -4.12 16.50 15.03
C LEU A 628 -3.92 15.37 16.04
N LYS A 629 -4.89 15.21 16.94
CA LYS A 629 -4.94 14.08 17.87
C LYS A 629 -5.98 13.06 17.42
N LEU A 630 -5.65 11.78 17.56
CA LEU A 630 -6.52 10.64 17.36
C LEU A 630 -7.61 10.63 18.45
N PRO A 631 -8.90 10.78 18.09
CA PRO A 631 -9.98 10.56 19.02
C PRO A 631 -10.24 9.06 19.18
N ILE A 632 -10.48 8.63 20.41
CA ILE A 632 -10.80 7.23 20.72
C ILE A 632 -12.30 7.03 20.58
N CYS A 633 -12.72 5.96 19.88
CA CYS A 633 -14.14 5.61 19.77
C CYS A 633 -14.78 5.40 21.17
N PRO A 634 -15.94 5.99 21.47
CA PRO A 634 -16.63 5.79 22.75
C PRO A 634 -16.88 4.29 23.01
N GLY A 635 -16.46 3.79 24.17
CA GLY A 635 -16.62 2.38 24.57
C GLY A 635 -15.33 1.60 24.84
N LYS A 636 -14.15 2.15 24.48
CA LYS A 636 -12.83 1.51 24.72
C LYS A 636 -12.16 1.87 26.06
N GLY A 637 -12.80 2.69 26.90
CA GLY A 637 -12.21 3.26 28.13
C GLY A 637 -12.78 2.79 29.46
N ALA A 638 -13.71 1.83 29.50
CA ALA A 638 -14.22 1.29 30.76
C ALA A 638 -13.52 -0.06 31.06
N PRO A 639 -12.74 -0.17 32.15
CA PRO A 639 -12.42 -1.47 32.70
C PRO A 639 -13.73 -2.22 32.99
N CYS A 640 -13.79 -3.49 32.60
CA CYS A 640 -14.89 -4.37 32.94
C CYS A 640 -14.88 -4.60 34.46
N GLU A 641 -15.57 -3.74 35.22
CA GLU A 641 -15.83 -4.03 36.62
C GLU A 641 -16.78 -5.21 36.70
N THR A 642 -16.23 -6.31 37.21
CA THR A 642 -16.96 -7.48 37.70
C THR A 642 -18.19 -7.05 38.49
N ARG A 643 -19.37 -7.48 38.04
CA ARG A 643 -20.62 -7.40 38.79
C ARG A 643 -20.49 -8.16 40.11
N GLY A 644 -20.09 -7.45 41.16
CA GLY A 644 -20.26 -7.81 42.56
C GLY A 644 -21.50 -7.10 43.12
N SER A 645 -22.36 -7.86 43.78
CA SER A 645 -23.63 -7.43 44.34
C SER A 645 -23.49 -6.53 45.58
N THR A 646 -24.57 -5.77 45.83
CA THR A 646 -25.08 -5.20 47.10
C THR A 646 -24.39 -3.97 47.72
N GLY A 647 -25.22 -2.95 48.02
CA GLY A 647 -25.00 -2.03 49.14
C GLY A 647 -25.34 -0.56 48.85
N LEU A 648 -26.51 -0.11 49.29
CA LEU A 648 -26.86 1.31 49.47
C LEU A 648 -25.89 1.96 50.48
N ASN A 649 -25.40 3.15 50.18
CA ASN A 649 -25.39 4.30 51.10
C ASN A 649 -24.93 5.59 50.40
N VAL A 650 -25.67 6.65 50.70
CA VAL A 650 -25.41 8.05 50.35
C VAL A 650 -24.54 8.64 51.46
N GLU A 651 -23.49 9.40 51.14
CA GLU A 651 -23.12 10.64 51.84
C GLU A 651 -21.98 11.41 51.15
N ASP A 652 -22.09 12.74 51.23
CA ASP A 652 -21.28 13.81 50.63
C ASP A 652 -19.80 13.82 51.03
N GLY A 653 -18.95 14.34 50.14
CA GLY A 653 -17.65 14.89 50.57
C GLY A 653 -16.59 15.12 49.49
N ARG A 654 -16.49 16.38 49.05
CA ARG A 654 -15.29 17.08 48.52
C ARG A 654 -14.80 16.67 47.13
N GLU A 655 -15.17 17.48 46.14
CA GLU A 655 -14.52 17.57 44.83
C GLU A 655 -13.09 18.08 44.98
N GLU A 656 -12.11 17.18 44.96
CA GLU A 656 -10.76 17.49 44.49
C GLU A 656 -10.73 17.35 42.98
N GLN A 657 -10.43 18.46 42.30
CA GLN A 657 -10.21 18.54 40.87
C GLN A 657 -8.96 17.73 40.48
N GLY A 658 -9.12 16.42 40.31
CA GLY A 658 -8.21 15.57 39.55
C GLY A 658 -8.59 15.61 38.08
N THR A 659 -7.86 16.38 37.27
CA THR A 659 -7.98 16.37 35.80
C THR A 659 -7.73 14.97 35.25
N ILE A 660 -8.79 14.21 34.99
CA ILE A 660 -8.76 13.02 34.13
C ILE A 660 -8.47 13.52 32.72
N GLY A 661 -7.23 13.36 32.26
CA GLY A 661 -6.80 13.78 30.93
C GLY A 661 -7.66 13.13 29.85
N THR A 662 -8.40 13.96 29.10
CA THR A 662 -9.17 13.57 27.92
C THR A 662 -8.31 12.77 26.93
N GLY A 663 -8.67 11.52 26.69
CA GLY A 663 -7.89 10.50 25.97
C GLY A 663 -7.81 10.68 24.46
N CYS A 664 -6.94 11.57 23.99
CA CYS A 664 -6.54 11.65 22.58
C CYS A 664 -5.03 11.43 22.42
N LEU A 665 -4.64 10.50 21.54
CA LEU A 665 -3.23 10.14 21.27
C LEU A 665 -2.74 10.78 19.95
N PRO A 666 -1.47 11.12 19.78
CA PRO A 666 -0.94 11.51 18.47
C PRO A 666 -1.03 10.37 17.43
N TYR A 667 -1.23 10.67 16.15
CA TYR A 667 -1.27 9.64 15.08
C TYR A 667 0.07 8.91 14.87
N ASN A 668 1.18 9.47 15.35
CA ASN A 668 2.51 8.84 15.34
C ASN A 668 2.83 8.08 16.64
N SER A 669 1.86 7.93 17.55
CA SER A 669 2.10 7.20 18.80
C SER A 669 2.33 5.72 18.55
N LYS A 670 2.99 5.08 19.51
CA LYS A 670 3.00 3.63 19.63
C LYS A 670 1.58 3.06 19.64
N PRO A 671 1.42 1.81 19.19
CA PRO A 671 0.16 1.11 19.34
C PRO A 671 -0.26 1.06 20.82
N PRO A 672 -1.51 1.40 21.15
CA PRO A 672 -2.06 1.20 22.48
C PRO A 672 -2.21 -0.30 22.80
N GLU A 673 -2.37 -0.67 24.08
CA GLU A 673 -2.38 -2.08 24.49
C GLU A 673 -3.44 -2.93 23.78
N TRP A 674 -4.64 -2.39 23.58
CA TRP A 674 -5.74 -3.06 22.87
C TRP A 674 -5.42 -3.37 21.40
N ALA A 675 -4.44 -2.67 20.80
CA ALA A 675 -4.06 -2.91 19.42
C ALA A 675 -3.47 -4.32 19.19
N ARG A 676 -3.01 -4.99 20.25
CA ARG A 676 -2.47 -6.35 20.19
C ARG A 676 -3.52 -7.42 19.85
N GLU A 677 -4.80 -7.11 20.07
CA GLU A 677 -5.90 -8.05 19.81
C GLU A 677 -6.44 -7.93 18.37
N ILE A 678 -5.94 -6.98 17.58
CA ILE A 678 -6.43 -6.75 16.22
C ILE A 678 -6.00 -7.91 15.32
N CYS A 679 -6.99 -8.65 14.83
CA CYS A 679 -6.81 -9.69 13.82
C CYS A 679 -7.21 -9.16 12.44
N VAL A 680 -6.26 -9.16 11.50
CA VAL A 680 -6.50 -8.80 10.10
C VAL A 680 -6.54 -10.07 9.25
N THR A 681 -7.68 -10.30 8.61
CA THR A 681 -7.96 -11.47 7.75
C THR A 681 -8.30 -11.09 6.32
#